data_AF-D6X731-F1
#
_entry.id   AF-D6X731-F1
#
_cell.length_a   1.000
_cell.length_b   1.000
_cell.length_c   1.000
_cell.angle_alpha   90.00
_cell.angle_beta   90.00
_cell.angle_gamma   90.00
#
_symmetry.space_group_name_H-M   'P 1'
#
loop_
_entity.id
_entity.type
_entity.pdbx_description
1 polymer ?
#
loop_
_entity_poly.entity_id
_entity_poly.type
_entity_poly.pdbx_seq_one_letter_code
_entity_poly.pdbx_strand_id
1 'polypeptide(L)'
;MQIRLPRPRGRWLAGVAAFAVLAGAGTWTAVADDAAPAVHREDRVHSMPGAEIDTSYFTGGGSERRPAVLLGHGFGGSKEDVRAQAEQLARDGYAVLTWSARGFGRSTGQIGLNDPEREVKDVSRLIDWLAKRPEVTLDADGDPRVGMSGSSYGGAISLLGAAYDRRVDAIAPQITYWNLADALFPDGVFKKLWAGIFFSTGSAATLDTAPGGGRVQPGTPEEPPAGEAPSGQDQAAAAPEGTAAPAPANPAGCGPFEPALCAMYERVAVAGKPDAEARELLESRSPSAVGDRIRTPALIVQGRSDSLFPLSHADAMAKTIRANGAPVAVDWIAGGHDGGDRETGRVEGRIGDWFDRYLKQDKSVDTGPAFRVSRTGGVDSTDGQALLRGATGPAYPGLTDGTRQFALTGREQRFSNPAGGTPPAISAVPGLSGGAGALSSLGIGLSLDFPGQFASFASKPLDTSVRITGSPTVRVKVASDSGDAVLFAKVYDVGPDGRQQVLPSQLVAPVRVEDAKDGKEVELTLPAVDHEVDAGHRLRLVLSATDLGYASPAAPATYTVSLAGQLAVPTAPAVKTQAAGLPWWVWAMPAAGALVAAALLLTARRRALAPPPDAERAEVPLEITGLSKKYSRSADRYAVRDLSFRVEKGQVLGLLGPNGAGKTTTLRMLMGLIRPDAGEIRVFGHAIRPGAPVLSRVGAFVEGAGFLPHLSGRDNLELYWQATGRPAADAHIDEALEIAGLGDALARAVRTYSQGMRQRLAIAQAMLGMPDLLILDEPTNGLDPPQIREMRDVMIRYAEGGRTVIVSSHLLSEVEQSCTHLVVMDRGRLVQAGPVAEITGESDTLLVTVDGEVPEPLVEKIAALPGIGSAVRTGDGLLVRLDGASATEMITELVRLDVPLTGVGPHRRLEDAFLTLIGGSA
;
A
#
# COMPACT_ATOMS: atom_id res chain seq x y z
N MET A 1 -2.36 -28.29 59.60
CA MET A 1 -3.53 -27.85 58.82
C MET A 1 -3.03 -26.96 57.68
N GLN A 2 -2.85 -27.56 56.50
CA GLN A 2 -2.46 -26.87 55.27
C GLN A 2 -3.71 -26.19 54.68
N ILE A 3 -3.70 -24.87 54.51
CA ILE A 3 -4.71 -24.19 53.69
C ILE A 3 -4.07 -23.85 52.35
N ARG A 4 -4.47 -24.62 51.34
CA ARG A 4 -4.19 -24.42 49.91
C ARG A 4 -4.87 -23.13 49.44
N LEU A 5 -4.10 -22.18 48.92
CA LEU A 5 -4.62 -21.09 48.08
C LEU A 5 -4.44 -21.47 46.60
N PRO A 6 -5.47 -21.29 45.74
CA PRO A 6 -5.44 -21.75 44.36
C PRO A 6 -4.62 -20.82 43.45
N ARG A 7 -3.86 -21.42 42.53
CA ARG A 7 -3.16 -20.74 41.43
C ARG A 7 -4.18 -20.06 40.49
N PRO A 8 -4.05 -18.76 40.15
CA PRO A 8 -4.94 -18.15 39.19
C PRO A 8 -4.52 -18.54 37.76
N ARG A 9 -5.53 -18.88 36.95
CA ARG A 9 -5.40 -19.25 35.53
C ARG A 9 -4.96 -18.03 34.72
N GLY A 10 -3.70 -17.99 34.29
CA GLY A 10 -3.09 -16.94 33.46
C GLY A 10 -3.66 -16.75 32.05
N ARG A 11 -4.86 -17.27 31.76
CA ARG A 11 -5.59 -17.04 30.50
C ARG A 11 -6.60 -15.90 30.59
N TRP A 12 -7.08 -15.56 31.79
CA TRP A 12 -8.07 -14.48 31.97
C TRP A 12 -7.43 -13.08 32.01
N LEU A 13 -6.22 -12.94 32.55
CA LEU A 13 -5.51 -11.65 32.60
C LEU A 13 -5.09 -11.15 31.20
N ALA A 14 -4.77 -12.06 30.26
CA ALA A 14 -4.48 -11.69 28.88
C ALA A 14 -5.74 -11.25 28.13
N GLY A 15 -6.90 -11.86 28.42
CA GLY A 15 -8.19 -11.45 27.85
C GLY A 15 -8.66 -10.10 28.38
N VAL A 16 -8.47 -9.83 29.68
CA VAL A 16 -8.83 -8.53 30.29
C VAL A 16 -7.88 -7.41 29.83
N ALA A 17 -6.59 -7.68 29.65
CA ALA A 17 -5.66 -6.70 29.09
C ALA A 17 -5.95 -6.39 27.61
N ALA A 18 -6.29 -7.40 26.80
CA ALA A 18 -6.70 -7.19 25.40
C ALA A 18 -8.05 -6.45 25.31
N PHE A 19 -9.00 -6.75 26.21
CA PHE A 19 -10.28 -6.04 26.26
C PHE A 19 -10.13 -4.61 26.80
N ALA A 20 -9.20 -4.33 27.72
CA ALA A 20 -8.89 -2.98 28.19
C ALA A 20 -8.16 -2.14 27.13
N VAL A 21 -7.33 -2.76 26.27
CA VAL A 21 -6.70 -2.09 25.12
C VAL A 21 -7.72 -1.85 24.00
N LEU A 22 -8.64 -2.79 23.75
CA LEU A 22 -9.72 -2.61 22.76
C LEU A 22 -10.82 -1.66 23.25
N ALA A 23 -11.16 -1.68 24.53
CA ALA A 23 -12.08 -0.71 25.13
C ALA A 23 -11.42 0.65 25.32
N GLY A 24 -10.11 0.71 25.63
CA GLY A 24 -9.34 1.96 25.69
C GLY A 24 -9.10 2.59 24.32
N ALA A 25 -8.91 1.79 23.27
CA ALA A 25 -8.86 2.26 21.89
C ALA A 25 -10.27 2.64 21.36
N GLY A 26 -11.29 1.88 21.74
CA GLY A 26 -12.68 2.13 21.36
C GLY A 26 -13.36 3.29 22.12
N THR A 27 -12.84 3.69 23.28
CA THR A 27 -13.31 4.87 24.03
C THR A 27 -12.53 6.15 23.69
N TRP A 28 -11.42 6.06 22.94
CA TRP A 28 -10.77 7.26 22.37
C TRP A 28 -11.42 7.70 21.05
N THR A 29 -12.15 6.81 20.36
CA THR A 29 -12.94 7.14 19.16
C THR A 29 -14.40 7.47 19.46
N ALA A 30 -14.76 7.65 20.74
CA ALA A 30 -16.11 7.99 21.17
C ALA A 30 -16.07 9.10 22.22
N VAL A 31 -15.47 10.24 21.87
CA VAL A 31 -15.67 11.52 22.57
C VAL A 31 -15.80 12.60 21.51
N ALA A 32 -16.89 13.37 21.62
CA ALA A 32 -17.35 14.46 20.77
C ALA A 32 -17.91 14.05 19.39
N ASP A 33 -19.13 13.50 19.41
CA ASP A 33 -20.09 13.78 18.34
C ASP A 33 -20.63 15.20 18.59
N ASP A 34 -19.75 16.21 18.44
CA ASP A 34 -20.18 17.62 18.36
C ASP A 34 -20.77 17.79 16.97
N ALA A 35 -22.09 17.59 16.85
CA ALA A 35 -22.81 17.98 15.66
C ALA A 35 -22.43 19.45 15.35
N ALA A 36 -21.82 19.66 14.18
CA ALA A 36 -21.30 20.97 13.79
C ALA A 36 -22.37 22.06 14.00
N PRO A 37 -21.99 23.27 14.49
CA PRO A 37 -22.95 24.33 14.76
C PRO A 37 -23.87 24.56 13.57
N ALA A 38 -25.18 24.60 13.81
CA ALA A 38 -26.15 24.85 12.75
C ALA A 38 -25.88 26.25 12.13
N VAL A 39 -25.81 26.30 10.80
CA VAL A 39 -25.64 27.53 10.02
C VAL A 39 -26.99 27.96 9.47
N HIS A 40 -27.38 29.20 9.73
CA HIS A 40 -28.53 29.85 9.12
C HIS A 40 -28.12 30.55 7.83
N ARG A 41 -28.89 30.35 6.76
CA ARG A 41 -28.72 30.99 5.45
C ARG A 41 -29.96 31.81 5.10
N GLU A 42 -29.77 33.06 4.71
CA GLU A 42 -30.80 33.96 4.17
C GLU A 42 -30.42 34.37 2.74
N ASP A 43 -31.28 34.05 1.77
CA ASP A 43 -31.10 34.51 0.39
C ASP A 43 -31.83 35.84 0.16
N ARG A 44 -31.17 36.76 -0.55
CA ARG A 44 -31.72 38.09 -0.83
C ARG A 44 -31.22 38.66 -2.15
N VAL A 45 -32.09 39.42 -2.81
CA VAL A 45 -31.73 40.23 -3.98
C VAL A 45 -31.63 41.70 -3.56
N HIS A 46 -30.52 42.34 -3.92
CA HIS A 46 -30.24 43.74 -3.66
C HIS A 46 -30.37 44.57 -4.93
N SER A 47 -31.24 45.58 -4.91
CA SER A 47 -31.36 46.51 -6.02
C SER A 47 -30.20 47.50 -6.00
N MET A 48 -29.38 47.45 -7.05
CA MET A 48 -28.26 48.33 -7.31
C MET A 48 -28.54 49.19 -8.55
N PRO A 49 -27.88 50.34 -8.73
CA PRO A 49 -28.00 51.11 -9.97
C PRO A 49 -27.70 50.25 -11.20
N GLY A 50 -28.71 49.99 -12.02
CA GLY A 50 -28.62 49.22 -13.26
C GLY A 50 -28.41 47.70 -13.10
N ALA A 51 -28.61 47.12 -11.91
CA ALA A 51 -28.54 45.68 -11.69
C ALA A 51 -29.28 45.24 -10.42
N GLU A 52 -29.79 44.02 -10.42
CA GLU A 52 -30.25 43.30 -9.23
C GLU A 52 -29.19 42.27 -8.86
N ILE A 53 -28.66 42.33 -7.63
CA ILE A 53 -27.56 41.48 -7.17
C ILE A 53 -28.09 40.41 -6.22
N ASP A 54 -27.97 39.15 -6.64
CA ASP A 54 -28.33 37.98 -5.86
C ASP A 54 -27.25 37.64 -4.82
N THR A 55 -27.67 37.55 -3.55
CA THR A 55 -26.79 37.37 -2.38
C THR A 55 -27.28 36.25 -1.47
N SER A 56 -26.37 35.70 -0.68
CA SER A 56 -26.68 34.78 0.41
C SER A 56 -25.90 35.20 1.65
N TYR A 57 -26.60 35.29 2.78
CA TYR A 57 -26.05 35.70 4.05
C TYR A 57 -26.08 34.54 5.05
N PHE A 58 -24.93 34.23 5.65
CA PHE A 58 -24.72 33.07 6.50
C PHE A 58 -24.30 33.49 7.91
N THR A 59 -24.91 32.86 8.92
CA THR A 59 -24.58 33.07 10.33
C THR A 59 -24.63 31.75 11.09
N GLY A 60 -23.69 31.52 12.02
CA GLY A 60 -23.76 30.41 12.98
C GLY A 60 -24.68 30.72 14.17
N GLY A 61 -25.11 29.70 14.91
CA GLY A 61 -25.93 29.87 16.12
C GLY A 61 -25.31 30.78 17.20
N GLY A 62 -26.14 31.53 17.93
CA GLY A 62 -25.74 32.45 19.01
C GLY A 62 -26.14 33.91 18.78
N SER A 63 -26.23 34.70 19.85
CA SER A 63 -26.64 36.13 19.80
C SER A 63 -25.48 37.13 19.85
N GLU A 64 -24.23 36.66 19.83
CA GLU A 64 -23.05 37.50 19.89
C GLU A 64 -22.78 38.19 18.54
N ARG A 65 -22.27 39.42 18.63
CA ARG A 65 -21.78 40.15 17.46
C ARG A 65 -20.49 39.52 16.95
N ARG A 66 -20.32 39.52 15.63
CA ARG A 66 -19.19 38.88 14.95
C ARG A 66 -18.64 39.71 13.80
N PRO A 67 -17.34 39.61 13.48
CA PRO A 67 -16.82 40.20 12.25
C PRO A 67 -17.48 39.59 11.01
N ALA A 68 -17.51 40.36 9.93
CA ALA A 68 -18.09 39.92 8.66
C ALA A 68 -17.02 39.49 7.65
N VAL A 69 -17.37 38.61 6.72
CA VAL A 69 -16.54 38.25 5.57
C VAL A 69 -17.38 38.30 4.29
N LEU A 70 -16.89 39.00 3.27
CA LEU A 70 -17.44 38.93 1.92
C LEU A 70 -16.66 37.90 1.09
N LEU A 71 -17.36 36.97 0.45
CA LEU A 71 -16.77 36.00 -0.47
C LEU A 71 -17.24 36.23 -1.92
N GLY A 72 -16.28 36.58 -2.78
CA GLY A 72 -16.48 36.73 -4.22
C GLY A 72 -16.24 35.44 -4.99
N HIS A 73 -17.10 35.14 -5.96
CA HIS A 73 -16.97 33.96 -6.82
C HIS A 73 -15.91 34.14 -7.93
N GLY A 74 -15.42 33.03 -8.47
CA GLY A 74 -14.55 33.02 -9.65
C GLY A 74 -15.31 33.36 -10.94
N PHE A 75 -14.59 33.71 -12.01
CA PHE A 75 -15.21 34.10 -13.27
C PHE A 75 -16.06 32.95 -13.85
N GLY A 76 -17.28 33.25 -14.32
CA GLY A 76 -18.23 32.23 -14.81
C GLY A 76 -19.01 31.50 -13.70
N GLY A 77 -18.63 31.70 -12.44
CA GLY A 77 -19.29 31.13 -11.28
C GLY A 77 -20.44 31.97 -10.73
N SER A 78 -20.89 31.63 -9.52
CA SER A 78 -21.93 32.33 -8.77
C SER A 78 -21.70 32.27 -7.26
N LYS A 79 -22.59 32.90 -6.49
CA LYS A 79 -22.58 32.84 -5.01
C LYS A 79 -22.61 31.42 -4.43
N GLU A 80 -23.09 30.43 -5.18
CA GLU A 80 -23.16 29.04 -4.72
C GLU A 80 -21.79 28.35 -4.71
N ASP A 81 -20.83 28.77 -5.54
CA ASP A 81 -19.51 28.13 -5.63
C ASP A 81 -18.67 28.35 -4.37
N VAL A 82 -18.94 29.45 -3.66
CA VAL A 82 -18.27 29.83 -2.40
C VAL A 82 -19.11 29.44 -1.18
N ARG A 83 -20.22 28.73 -1.37
CA ARG A 83 -21.15 28.37 -0.28
C ARG A 83 -20.49 27.51 0.80
N ALA A 84 -19.72 26.49 0.41
CA ALA A 84 -19.09 25.58 1.37
C ALA A 84 -18.12 26.34 2.29
N GLN A 85 -17.31 27.23 1.70
CA GLN A 85 -16.43 28.14 2.44
C GLN A 85 -17.23 29.08 3.35
N ALA A 86 -18.35 29.62 2.86
CA ALA A 86 -19.20 30.51 3.65
C ALA A 86 -19.82 29.82 4.87
N GLU A 87 -20.32 28.60 4.70
CA GLU A 87 -20.85 27.80 5.79
C GLU A 87 -19.76 27.45 6.81
N GLN A 88 -18.53 27.19 6.36
CA GLN A 88 -17.40 26.93 7.26
C GLN A 88 -17.04 28.17 8.09
N LEU A 89 -16.83 29.32 7.44
CA LEU A 89 -16.54 30.57 8.16
C LEU A 89 -17.70 30.97 9.10
N ALA A 90 -18.96 30.71 8.72
CA ALA A 90 -20.09 30.95 9.60
C ALA A 90 -20.07 30.06 10.85
N ARG A 91 -19.64 28.79 10.73
CA ARG A 91 -19.38 27.90 11.89
C ARG A 91 -18.23 28.40 12.74
N ASP A 92 -17.20 28.98 12.12
CA ASP A 92 -16.04 29.55 12.79
C ASP A 92 -16.34 30.92 13.43
N GLY A 93 -17.61 31.33 13.45
CA GLY A 93 -18.08 32.51 14.17
C GLY A 93 -18.09 33.80 13.35
N TYR A 94 -18.07 33.73 12.01
CA TYR A 94 -18.22 34.91 11.14
C TYR A 94 -19.67 35.13 10.68
N ALA A 95 -19.98 36.37 10.29
CA ALA A 95 -21.14 36.69 9.46
C ALA A 95 -20.69 36.75 8.01
N VAL A 96 -21.14 35.84 7.15
CA VAL A 96 -20.59 35.71 5.80
C VAL A 96 -21.62 36.16 4.76
N LEU A 97 -21.21 37.03 3.85
CA LEU A 97 -22.03 37.46 2.73
C LEU A 97 -21.39 37.01 1.42
N THR A 98 -22.12 36.24 0.63
CA THR A 98 -21.73 35.84 -0.73
C THR A 98 -22.66 36.52 -1.73
N TRP A 99 -22.16 36.80 -2.93
CA TRP A 99 -22.97 37.42 -4.00
C TRP A 99 -22.57 36.90 -5.37
N SER A 100 -23.51 36.90 -6.31
CA SER A 100 -23.22 36.73 -7.74
C SER A 100 -23.01 38.12 -8.34
N ALA A 101 -21.87 38.35 -8.98
CA ALA A 101 -21.56 39.62 -9.63
C ALA A 101 -22.50 39.89 -10.82
N ARG A 102 -22.46 41.12 -11.35
CA ARG A 102 -23.34 41.52 -12.46
C ARG A 102 -23.17 40.59 -13.66
N GLY A 103 -24.29 40.15 -14.23
CA GLY A 103 -24.30 39.25 -15.39
C GLY A 103 -23.94 37.78 -15.09
N PHE A 104 -23.85 37.39 -13.82
CA PHE A 104 -23.61 36.00 -13.39
C PHE A 104 -24.74 35.46 -12.52
N GLY A 105 -24.98 34.14 -12.61
CA GLY A 105 -25.98 33.45 -11.83
C GLY A 105 -27.37 34.07 -12.01
N ARG A 106 -27.99 34.48 -10.89
CA ARG A 106 -29.30 35.15 -10.91
C ARG A 106 -29.20 36.68 -10.90
N SER A 107 -27.99 37.23 -10.85
CA SER A 107 -27.79 38.68 -10.86
C SER A 107 -27.98 39.24 -12.28
N THR A 108 -28.61 40.40 -12.38
CA THR A 108 -28.79 41.09 -13.66
C THR A 108 -27.65 42.08 -13.93
N GLY A 109 -27.76 42.87 -15.00
CA GLY A 109 -26.74 43.84 -15.41
C GLY A 109 -25.69 43.24 -16.36
N GLN A 110 -24.61 43.99 -16.59
CA GLN A 110 -23.54 43.62 -17.51
C GLN A 110 -22.23 43.32 -16.78
N ILE A 111 -21.46 42.36 -17.32
CA ILE A 111 -20.12 42.00 -16.84
C ILE A 111 -19.15 43.13 -17.20
N GLY A 112 -18.56 43.75 -16.18
CA GLY A 112 -17.66 44.90 -16.31
C GLY A 112 -16.20 44.66 -16.03
N LEU A 113 -15.85 43.43 -15.66
CA LEU A 113 -14.51 43.01 -15.30
C LEU A 113 -13.94 43.74 -14.09
N ASN A 114 -14.68 43.70 -12.98
CA ASN A 114 -14.42 44.44 -11.75
C ASN A 114 -14.40 45.96 -11.95
N ASP A 115 -15.35 46.47 -12.75
CA ASP A 115 -15.53 47.89 -12.99
C ASP A 115 -15.59 48.70 -11.67
N PRO A 116 -14.64 49.63 -11.41
CA PRO A 116 -14.65 50.49 -10.24
C PRO A 116 -15.95 51.29 -10.05
N GLU A 117 -16.60 51.69 -11.14
CA GLU A 117 -17.80 52.51 -11.13
C GLU A 117 -19.09 51.69 -10.95
N ARG A 118 -19.01 50.36 -11.09
CA ARG A 118 -20.13 49.44 -10.93
C ARG A 118 -19.85 48.38 -9.89
N GLU A 119 -19.19 47.29 -10.24
CA GLU A 119 -19.05 46.11 -9.38
C GLU A 119 -18.32 46.41 -8.06
N VAL A 120 -17.31 47.29 -8.06
CA VAL A 120 -16.66 47.72 -6.81
C VAL A 120 -17.63 48.56 -5.95
N LYS A 121 -18.44 49.43 -6.55
CA LYS A 121 -19.48 50.18 -5.80
C LYS A 121 -20.58 49.27 -5.28
N ASP A 122 -20.88 48.17 -5.96
CA ASP A 122 -21.84 47.18 -5.44
C ASP A 122 -21.28 46.54 -4.17
N VAL A 123 -19.99 46.18 -4.15
CA VAL A 123 -19.31 45.71 -2.94
C VAL A 123 -19.41 46.73 -1.81
N SER A 124 -19.12 48.01 -2.06
CA SER A 124 -19.28 49.06 -1.02
C SER A 124 -20.71 49.16 -0.49
N ARG A 125 -21.74 48.99 -1.33
CA ARG A 125 -23.15 48.97 -0.90
C ARG A 125 -23.50 47.71 -0.11
N LEU A 126 -22.88 46.57 -0.41
CA LEU A 126 -23.02 45.35 0.38
C LEU A 126 -22.37 45.53 1.77
N ILE A 127 -21.23 46.23 1.85
CA ILE A 127 -20.61 46.63 3.12
C ILE A 127 -21.54 47.58 3.89
N ASP A 128 -22.17 48.57 3.23
CA ASP A 128 -23.18 49.44 3.87
C ASP A 128 -24.38 48.66 4.44
N TRP A 129 -24.74 47.55 3.79
CA TRP A 129 -25.80 46.67 4.27
C TRP A 129 -25.37 45.85 5.49
N LEU A 130 -24.14 45.32 5.48
CA LEU A 130 -23.53 44.62 6.62
C LEU A 130 -23.42 45.53 7.85
N ALA A 131 -23.05 46.80 7.66
CA ALA A 131 -22.98 47.80 8.72
C ALA A 131 -24.31 48.01 9.48
N LYS A 132 -25.44 47.61 8.88
CA LYS A 132 -26.79 47.72 9.46
C LYS A 132 -27.28 46.43 10.11
N ARG A 133 -26.47 45.36 10.14
CA ARG A 133 -26.86 44.07 10.73
C ARG A 133 -26.57 44.06 12.23
N PRO A 134 -27.54 43.73 13.10
CA PRO A 134 -27.34 43.76 14.55
C PRO A 134 -26.29 42.76 15.05
N GLU A 135 -26.10 41.66 14.33
CA GLU A 135 -25.12 40.61 14.57
C GLU A 135 -23.71 40.92 14.04
N VAL A 136 -23.51 42.00 13.28
CA VAL A 136 -22.18 42.37 12.77
C VAL A 136 -21.46 43.29 13.76
N THR A 137 -20.19 43.01 14.00
CA THR A 137 -19.30 43.87 14.82
C THR A 137 -18.93 45.11 14.01
N LEU A 138 -19.02 46.27 14.66
CA LEU A 138 -18.66 47.56 14.07
C LEU A 138 -17.44 48.13 14.79
N ASP A 139 -16.48 48.67 14.05
CA ASP A 139 -15.33 49.41 14.59
C ASP A 139 -15.68 50.88 14.87
N ALA A 140 -16.62 51.42 14.11
CA ALA A 140 -17.26 52.71 14.34
C ALA A 140 -18.70 52.70 13.78
N ASP A 141 -19.49 53.74 14.06
CA ASP A 141 -20.84 53.86 13.49
C ASP A 141 -20.80 53.84 11.95
N GLY A 142 -21.43 52.83 11.35
CA GLY A 142 -21.44 52.62 9.89
C GLY A 142 -20.17 51.96 9.32
N ASP A 143 -19.25 51.54 10.18
CA ASP A 143 -17.98 50.91 9.83
C ASP A 143 -17.96 49.45 10.35
N PRO A 144 -18.40 48.48 9.54
CA PRO A 144 -18.40 47.08 9.93
C PRO A 144 -16.99 46.51 9.85
N ARG A 145 -16.61 45.74 10.87
CA ARG A 145 -15.36 45.01 10.81
C ARG A 145 -15.46 43.89 9.79
N VAL A 146 -14.75 44.00 8.68
CA VAL A 146 -15.01 43.16 7.51
C VAL A 146 -13.74 42.74 6.76
N GLY A 147 -13.68 41.44 6.44
CA GLY A 147 -12.69 40.89 5.52
C GLY A 147 -13.27 40.56 4.15
N MET A 148 -12.39 40.41 3.16
CA MET A 148 -12.76 39.96 1.82
C MET A 148 -11.87 38.82 1.32
N SER A 149 -12.46 37.84 0.67
CA SER A 149 -11.73 36.74 0.01
C SER A 149 -12.47 36.30 -1.25
N GLY A 150 -11.75 35.62 -2.13
CA GLY A 150 -12.30 35.02 -3.34
C GLY A 150 -11.19 34.46 -4.22
N SER A 151 -11.58 33.60 -5.14
CA SER A 151 -10.65 33.05 -6.14
C SER A 151 -10.82 33.77 -7.48
N SER A 152 -9.75 33.87 -8.27
CA SER A 152 -9.83 34.40 -9.64
C SER A 152 -10.48 35.79 -9.66
N TYR A 153 -11.58 35.98 -10.37
CA TYR A 153 -12.39 37.20 -10.37
C TYR A 153 -12.73 37.74 -8.97
N GLY A 154 -13.12 36.85 -8.05
CA GLY A 154 -13.41 37.16 -6.65
C GLY A 154 -12.18 37.60 -5.85
N GLY A 155 -11.00 37.15 -6.24
CA GLY A 155 -9.74 37.61 -5.66
C GLY A 155 -9.42 39.05 -6.06
N ALA A 156 -9.63 39.40 -7.33
CA ALA A 156 -9.36 40.74 -7.84
C ALA A 156 -10.31 41.78 -7.25
N ILE A 157 -11.61 41.45 -7.13
CA ILE A 157 -12.57 42.34 -6.46
C ILE A 157 -12.25 42.53 -4.97
N SER A 158 -11.63 41.55 -4.28
CA SER A 158 -11.18 41.75 -2.90
C SER A 158 -10.06 42.78 -2.78
N LEU A 159 -9.11 42.79 -3.75
CA LEU A 159 -8.04 43.79 -3.82
C LEU A 159 -8.60 45.18 -4.13
N LEU A 160 -9.51 45.27 -5.11
CA LEU A 160 -10.16 46.53 -5.49
C LEU A 160 -11.06 47.06 -4.36
N GLY A 161 -11.82 46.19 -3.70
CA GLY A 161 -12.62 46.53 -2.53
C GLY A 161 -11.77 47.16 -1.44
N ALA A 162 -10.63 46.56 -1.09
CA ALA A 162 -9.68 47.13 -0.12
C ALA A 162 -9.00 48.43 -0.58
N ALA A 163 -8.89 48.67 -1.88
CA ALA A 163 -8.34 49.91 -2.43
C ALA A 163 -9.34 51.07 -2.38
N TYR A 164 -10.62 50.80 -2.66
CA TYR A 164 -11.68 51.81 -2.78
C TYR A 164 -12.49 52.02 -1.50
N ASP A 165 -12.60 51.00 -0.65
CA ASP A 165 -13.34 51.05 0.62
C ASP A 165 -12.40 50.80 1.81
N ARG A 166 -12.13 51.85 2.58
CA ARG A 166 -11.19 51.83 3.72
C ARG A 166 -11.66 50.94 4.88
N ARG A 167 -12.93 50.53 4.88
CA ARG A 167 -13.53 49.69 5.92
C ARG A 167 -13.13 48.21 5.80
N VAL A 168 -12.46 47.81 4.72
CA VAL A 168 -11.96 46.43 4.57
C VAL A 168 -10.67 46.22 5.37
N ASP A 169 -10.76 45.41 6.43
CA ASP A 169 -9.73 45.21 7.45
C ASP A 169 -8.71 44.11 7.13
N ALA A 170 -9.09 43.11 6.33
CA ALA A 170 -8.20 42.01 5.94
C ALA A 170 -8.63 41.42 4.60
N ILE A 171 -7.66 41.05 3.75
CA ILE A 171 -7.95 40.37 2.48
C ILE A 171 -7.18 39.06 2.32
N ALA A 172 -7.80 38.11 1.63
CA ALA A 172 -7.17 36.87 1.21
C ALA A 172 -7.47 36.55 -0.27
N PRO A 173 -6.86 37.30 -1.23
CA PRO A 173 -7.02 37.03 -2.64
C PRO A 173 -6.37 35.69 -3.04
N GLN A 174 -7.09 34.87 -3.80
CA GLN A 174 -6.63 33.56 -4.24
C GLN A 174 -6.57 33.48 -5.76
N ILE A 175 -5.49 32.90 -6.30
CA ILE A 175 -5.30 32.60 -7.73
C ILE A 175 -5.88 33.71 -8.61
N THR A 176 -5.38 34.93 -8.52
CA THR A 176 -6.01 36.10 -9.14
C THR A 176 -5.02 36.97 -9.90
N TYR A 177 -5.52 37.95 -10.63
CA TYR A 177 -4.73 38.88 -11.41
C TYR A 177 -4.44 40.16 -10.65
N TRP A 178 -3.23 40.69 -10.88
CA TRP A 178 -2.85 42.05 -10.48
C TRP A 178 -3.15 43.08 -11.57
N ASN A 179 -2.92 42.69 -12.82
CA ASN A 179 -3.16 43.46 -14.02
C ASN A 179 -3.75 42.54 -15.08
N LEU A 180 -4.96 42.85 -15.53
CA LEU A 180 -5.71 42.04 -16.49
C LEU A 180 -5.17 42.21 -17.92
N ALA A 181 -4.61 43.39 -18.24
CA ALA A 181 -3.89 43.59 -19.50
C ALA A 181 -2.65 42.70 -19.56
N ASP A 182 -1.87 42.59 -18.49
CA ASP A 182 -0.70 41.69 -18.45
C ASP A 182 -1.10 40.20 -18.41
N ALA A 183 -2.28 39.88 -17.86
CA ALA A 183 -2.79 38.51 -17.85
C ALA A 183 -3.22 38.04 -19.26
N LEU A 184 -3.91 38.90 -20.02
CA LEU A 184 -4.42 38.58 -21.37
C LEU A 184 -3.43 38.95 -22.50
N PHE A 185 -2.56 39.92 -22.25
CA PHE A 185 -1.59 40.46 -23.20
C PHE A 185 -0.15 40.53 -22.64
N PRO A 186 0.37 39.44 -22.03
CA PRO A 186 1.73 39.43 -21.49
C PRO A 186 2.75 39.85 -22.55
N ASP A 187 3.58 40.84 -22.21
CA ASP A 187 4.55 41.48 -23.12
C ASP A 187 3.99 41.82 -24.52
N GLY A 188 2.71 42.23 -24.59
CA GLY A 188 2.07 42.64 -25.84
C GLY A 188 1.71 41.47 -26.77
N VAL A 189 1.71 40.24 -26.26
CA VAL A 189 1.32 39.03 -26.99
C VAL A 189 -0.06 38.58 -26.56
N PHE A 190 -0.98 38.42 -27.51
CA PHE A 190 -2.35 38.05 -27.20
C PHE A 190 -2.49 36.58 -26.79
N LYS A 191 -2.94 36.32 -25.56
CA LYS A 191 -3.22 34.98 -25.00
C LYS A 191 -4.57 34.45 -25.49
N LYS A 192 -4.63 34.12 -26.78
CA LYS A 192 -5.88 33.83 -27.52
C LYS A 192 -6.75 32.72 -26.91
N LEU A 193 -6.15 31.66 -26.37
CA LEU A 193 -6.91 30.49 -25.92
C LEU A 193 -7.66 30.80 -24.62
N TRP A 194 -6.98 31.38 -23.64
CA TRP A 194 -7.61 31.83 -22.40
C TRP A 194 -8.60 32.97 -22.62
N ALA A 195 -8.27 33.94 -23.48
CA ALA A 195 -9.22 34.99 -23.82
C ALA A 195 -10.49 34.42 -24.48
N GLY A 196 -10.33 33.46 -25.41
CA GLY A 196 -11.47 32.77 -26.03
C GLY A 196 -12.33 32.02 -25.02
N ILE A 197 -11.73 31.27 -24.09
CA ILE A 197 -12.45 30.61 -22.99
C ILE A 197 -13.19 31.65 -22.13
N PHE A 198 -12.50 32.70 -21.72
CA PHE A 198 -13.05 33.74 -20.85
C PHE A 198 -14.28 34.44 -21.45
N PHE A 199 -14.18 34.91 -22.69
CA PHE A 199 -15.28 35.61 -23.36
C PHE A 199 -16.41 34.65 -23.76
N SER A 200 -16.12 33.38 -24.09
CA SER A 200 -17.16 32.38 -24.36
C SER A 200 -17.90 31.94 -23.09
N THR A 201 -17.19 31.64 -22.01
CA THR A 201 -17.80 31.29 -20.70
C THR A 201 -18.65 32.44 -20.15
N GLY A 202 -18.16 33.67 -20.19
CA GLY A 202 -18.95 34.82 -19.76
C GLY A 202 -20.20 35.04 -20.62
N SER A 203 -20.11 34.74 -21.93
CA SER A 203 -21.26 34.82 -22.85
C SER A 203 -22.30 33.71 -22.61
N ALA A 204 -21.88 32.55 -22.10
CA ALA A 204 -22.76 31.41 -21.81
C ALA A 204 -23.47 31.51 -20.45
N ALA A 205 -23.01 32.37 -19.54
CA ALA A 205 -23.55 32.51 -18.18
C ALA A 205 -25.05 32.86 -18.10
N THR A 206 -25.69 33.25 -19.22
CA THR A 206 -27.13 33.53 -19.31
C THR A 206 -27.99 32.34 -19.72
N LEU A 207 -27.43 31.25 -20.28
CA LEU A 207 -28.20 30.15 -20.87
C LEU A 207 -28.87 29.22 -19.84
N ASP A 208 -28.40 29.20 -18.59
CA ASP A 208 -28.97 28.39 -17.49
C ASP A 208 -30.22 29.01 -16.82
N THR A 209 -30.79 30.09 -17.38
CA THR A 209 -31.87 30.85 -16.73
C THR A 209 -33.23 30.84 -17.45
N ALA A 210 -33.49 29.92 -18.38
CA ALA A 210 -34.85 29.74 -18.90
C ALA A 210 -35.75 29.02 -17.87
N PRO A 211 -36.83 29.64 -17.34
CA PRO A 211 -37.77 28.94 -16.47
C PRO A 211 -38.80 28.24 -17.36
N GLY A 212 -38.59 26.96 -17.65
CA GLY A 212 -39.54 26.12 -18.39
C GLY A 212 -39.11 24.66 -18.37
N GLY A 213 -39.88 23.82 -17.67
CA GLY A 213 -39.47 22.49 -17.25
C GLY A 213 -39.27 21.45 -18.36
N GLY A 214 -38.47 20.44 -18.02
CA GLY A 214 -38.38 19.17 -18.73
C GLY A 214 -37.44 18.23 -18.00
N ARG A 215 -37.98 17.40 -17.09
CA ARG A 215 -37.26 16.23 -16.56
C ARG A 215 -36.86 15.36 -17.75
N VAL A 216 -35.57 15.19 -18.01
CA VAL A 216 -35.08 14.17 -18.96
C VAL A 216 -34.72 12.92 -18.16
N GLN A 217 -35.48 11.86 -18.42
CA GLN A 217 -35.27 10.51 -17.94
C GLN A 217 -34.22 9.82 -18.84
N PRO A 218 -33.34 8.95 -18.32
CA PRO A 218 -32.24 8.43 -19.12
C PRO A 218 -32.65 7.23 -19.99
N GLY A 219 -32.32 7.30 -21.28
CA GLY A 219 -31.97 6.15 -22.12
C GLY A 219 -32.80 5.94 -23.38
N THR A 220 -32.23 6.29 -24.55
CA THR A 220 -31.99 5.39 -25.72
C THR A 220 -31.15 6.12 -26.78
N PRO A 221 -30.35 5.40 -27.61
CA PRO A 221 -29.23 5.96 -28.36
C PRO A 221 -29.59 6.56 -29.73
N GLU A 222 -28.67 7.40 -30.19
CA GLU A 222 -28.64 8.29 -31.37
C GLU A 222 -28.99 7.68 -32.73
N GLU A 223 -29.61 8.53 -33.57
CA GLU A 223 -29.37 8.58 -35.02
C GLU A 223 -29.26 10.07 -35.45
N PRO A 224 -28.33 10.44 -36.37
CA PRO A 224 -28.11 11.84 -36.74
C PRO A 224 -28.90 12.22 -38.00
N PRO A 225 -29.29 13.49 -38.18
CA PRO A 225 -29.62 13.98 -39.51
C PRO A 225 -28.52 14.89 -40.07
N ALA A 226 -28.23 14.61 -41.33
CA ALA A 226 -27.49 15.45 -42.24
C ALA A 226 -28.33 16.66 -42.72
N GLY A 227 -27.63 17.71 -43.13
CA GLY A 227 -27.91 18.36 -44.40
C GLY A 227 -28.89 19.53 -44.42
N GLU A 228 -28.38 20.60 -45.05
CA GLU A 228 -29.11 21.59 -45.87
C GLU A 228 -29.67 22.84 -45.21
N ALA A 229 -29.04 23.97 -45.55
CA ALA A 229 -29.66 25.28 -45.65
C ALA A 229 -30.72 25.28 -46.78
N PRO A 230 -31.67 26.23 -46.78
CA PRO A 230 -31.48 27.35 -47.70
C PRO A 230 -31.98 28.73 -47.25
N SER A 231 -31.53 29.69 -48.05
CA SER A 231 -31.80 31.12 -48.23
C SER A 231 -33.25 31.64 -48.25
N GLY A 232 -33.38 32.97 -48.02
CA GLY A 232 -34.47 33.82 -48.56
C GLY A 232 -34.91 34.92 -47.57
N GLN A 233 -34.38 36.15 -47.68
CA GLN A 233 -34.98 37.33 -48.33
C GLN A 233 -36.10 38.06 -47.56
N ASP A 234 -35.76 39.29 -47.19
CA ASP A 234 -36.54 40.54 -47.15
C ASP A 234 -38.03 40.53 -46.78
N GLN A 235 -38.34 41.26 -45.70
CA GLN A 235 -39.41 42.26 -45.73
C GLN A 235 -39.25 43.29 -44.61
N ALA A 236 -39.07 44.55 -45.01
CA ALA A 236 -39.19 45.73 -44.17
C ALA A 236 -40.67 46.11 -44.00
N ALA A 237 -41.08 46.44 -42.77
CA ALA A 237 -42.34 47.16 -42.51
C ALA A 237 -42.21 48.05 -41.26
N ALA A 238 -42.92 49.17 -41.31
CA ALA A 238 -42.72 50.41 -40.58
C ALA A 238 -43.05 50.41 -39.07
N ALA A 239 -42.46 51.38 -38.37
CA ALA A 239 -42.67 51.71 -36.96
C ALA A 239 -43.98 52.48 -36.69
N PRO A 240 -44.43 52.50 -35.43
CA PRO A 240 -44.84 53.74 -34.77
C PRO A 240 -44.04 54.02 -33.49
N GLU A 241 -43.78 55.30 -33.27
CA GLU A 241 -43.04 55.87 -32.14
C GLU A 241 -43.79 55.76 -30.80
N GLY A 242 -43.01 55.68 -29.72
CA GLY A 242 -43.44 56.13 -28.39
C GLY A 242 -43.25 55.12 -27.27
N THR A 243 -42.01 54.91 -26.80
CA THR A 243 -41.65 54.58 -25.40
C THR A 243 -40.12 54.58 -25.26
N ALA A 244 -39.64 54.97 -24.08
CA ALA A 244 -38.22 55.22 -23.77
C ALA A 244 -37.29 54.09 -24.24
N ALA A 245 -36.18 54.47 -24.87
CA ALA A 245 -35.22 53.56 -25.49
C ALA A 245 -34.66 52.53 -24.49
N PRO A 246 -34.77 51.22 -24.77
CA PRO A 246 -33.95 50.22 -24.09
C PRO A 246 -32.49 50.41 -24.51
N ALA A 247 -31.56 50.10 -23.60
CA ALA A 247 -30.13 50.09 -23.88
C ALA A 247 -29.84 49.31 -25.19
N PRO A 248 -28.89 49.75 -26.03
CA PRO A 248 -28.64 49.09 -27.31
C PRO A 248 -28.33 47.61 -27.05
N ALA A 249 -29.07 46.73 -27.73
CA ALA A 249 -28.83 45.31 -27.71
C ALA A 249 -27.39 45.05 -28.16
N ASN A 250 -26.64 44.26 -27.36
CA ASN A 250 -25.29 43.85 -27.71
C ASN A 250 -25.29 43.24 -29.12
N PRO A 251 -24.33 43.60 -30.00
CA PRO A 251 -24.14 42.88 -31.25
C PRO A 251 -24.03 41.37 -30.93
N ALA A 252 -24.71 40.56 -31.72
CA ALA A 252 -24.87 39.13 -31.46
C ALA A 252 -23.49 38.44 -31.39
N GLY A 253 -23.01 38.16 -30.18
CA GLY A 253 -21.72 37.48 -29.99
C GLY A 253 -21.17 37.41 -28.56
N CYS A 254 -21.32 38.48 -27.75
CA CYS A 254 -20.63 38.58 -26.44
C CYS A 254 -21.55 38.51 -25.19
N GLY A 255 -22.74 37.93 -25.27
CA GLY A 255 -23.63 37.72 -24.11
C GLY A 255 -23.80 38.95 -23.18
N PRO A 256 -23.62 38.81 -21.84
CA PRO A 256 -23.85 39.88 -20.87
C PRO A 256 -22.64 40.82 -20.67
N PHE A 257 -21.58 40.77 -21.48
CA PHE A 257 -20.48 41.72 -21.35
C PHE A 257 -20.87 43.15 -21.70
N GLU A 258 -20.14 44.13 -21.15
CA GLU A 258 -20.25 45.51 -21.61
C GLU A 258 -19.90 45.66 -23.09
N PRO A 259 -20.60 46.54 -23.85
CA PRO A 259 -20.32 46.76 -25.27
C PRO A 259 -18.86 47.11 -25.57
N ALA A 260 -18.23 47.92 -24.70
CA ALA A 260 -16.83 48.32 -24.87
C ALA A 260 -15.86 47.13 -24.73
N LEU A 261 -16.15 46.19 -23.82
CA LEU A 261 -15.35 44.98 -23.63
C LEU A 261 -15.53 44.01 -24.81
N CYS A 262 -16.76 43.87 -25.31
CA CYS A 262 -17.01 43.05 -26.49
C CYS A 262 -16.26 43.58 -27.72
N ALA A 263 -16.42 44.88 -28.02
CA ALA A 263 -15.74 45.52 -29.14
C ALA A 263 -14.21 45.44 -29.03
N MET A 264 -13.68 45.56 -27.81
CA MET A 264 -12.26 45.38 -27.53
C MET A 264 -11.81 43.93 -27.82
N TYR A 265 -12.54 42.92 -27.33
CA TYR A 265 -12.19 41.52 -27.57
C TYR A 265 -12.23 41.17 -29.06
N GLU A 266 -13.29 41.53 -29.78
CA GLU A 266 -13.42 41.25 -31.22
C GLU A 266 -12.27 41.89 -32.01
N ARG A 267 -11.98 43.16 -31.73
CA ARG A 267 -10.88 43.89 -32.39
C ARG A 267 -9.52 43.24 -32.13
N VAL A 268 -9.22 42.87 -30.89
CA VAL A 268 -7.94 42.24 -30.52
C VAL A 268 -7.86 40.81 -31.05
N ALA A 269 -8.95 40.05 -31.01
CA ALA A 269 -9.00 38.68 -31.50
C ALA A 269 -8.77 38.60 -33.00
N VAL A 270 -9.34 39.53 -33.78
CA VAL A 270 -9.11 39.66 -35.23
C VAL A 270 -7.68 40.14 -35.52
N ALA A 271 -7.18 41.12 -34.78
CA ALA A 271 -5.84 41.66 -35.00
C ALA A 271 -4.71 40.71 -34.56
N GLY A 272 -4.99 39.78 -33.64
CA GLY A 272 -3.99 38.89 -33.03
C GLY A 272 -3.00 39.61 -32.12
N LYS A 273 -3.23 40.88 -31.78
CA LYS A 273 -2.40 41.70 -30.89
C LYS A 273 -3.25 42.78 -30.21
N PRO A 274 -2.89 43.19 -28.98
CA PRO A 274 -3.56 44.30 -28.31
C PRO A 274 -3.23 45.65 -28.97
N ASP A 275 -4.14 46.60 -28.83
CA ASP A 275 -3.89 48.03 -29.03
C ASP A 275 -3.84 48.77 -27.69
N ALA A 276 -3.46 50.06 -27.74
CA ALA A 276 -3.31 50.89 -26.55
C ALA A 276 -4.63 51.02 -25.76
N GLU A 277 -5.75 51.19 -26.47
CA GLU A 277 -7.09 51.32 -25.89
C GLU A 277 -7.52 50.04 -25.15
N ALA A 278 -7.20 48.86 -25.70
CA ALA A 278 -7.46 47.58 -25.06
C ALA A 278 -6.65 47.42 -23.76
N ARG A 279 -5.37 47.82 -23.78
CA ARG A 279 -4.51 47.79 -22.58
C ARG A 279 -5.03 48.75 -21.51
N GLU A 280 -5.31 49.99 -21.88
CA GLU A 280 -5.81 51.03 -20.97
C GLU A 280 -7.16 50.62 -20.35
N LEU A 281 -8.08 50.08 -21.15
CA LEU A 281 -9.37 49.59 -20.64
C LEU A 281 -9.17 48.51 -19.58
N LEU A 282 -8.40 47.45 -19.87
CA LEU A 282 -8.19 46.37 -18.91
C LEU A 282 -7.36 46.79 -17.69
N GLU A 283 -6.38 47.69 -17.86
CA GLU A 283 -5.58 48.21 -16.76
C GLU A 283 -6.42 49.07 -15.81
N SER A 284 -7.31 49.93 -16.34
CA SER A 284 -8.25 50.72 -15.52
C SER A 284 -9.21 49.87 -14.68
N ARG A 285 -9.43 48.62 -15.08
CA ARG A 285 -10.25 47.60 -14.41
C ARG A 285 -9.47 46.73 -13.43
N SER A 286 -8.16 46.95 -13.31
CA SER A 286 -7.26 46.07 -12.57
C SER A 286 -6.85 46.63 -11.20
N PRO A 287 -6.52 45.75 -10.22
CA PRO A 287 -5.96 46.17 -8.95
C PRO A 287 -4.70 47.06 -9.07
N SER A 288 -3.86 46.82 -10.08
CA SER A 288 -2.65 47.60 -10.36
C SER A 288 -2.89 49.11 -10.55
N ALA A 289 -4.03 49.52 -11.10
CA ALA A 289 -4.37 50.95 -11.28
C ALA A 289 -4.59 51.70 -9.96
N VAL A 290 -4.83 50.98 -8.86
CA VAL A 290 -5.09 51.54 -7.52
C VAL A 290 -4.25 50.86 -6.43
N GLY A 291 -3.18 50.18 -6.83
CA GLY A 291 -2.41 49.32 -5.94
C GLY A 291 -1.75 50.06 -4.78
N ASP A 292 -1.39 51.33 -4.98
CA ASP A 292 -0.83 52.25 -3.98
C ASP A 292 -1.79 52.59 -2.83
N ARG A 293 -3.09 52.33 -3.01
CA ARG A 293 -4.14 52.60 -2.01
C ARG A 293 -4.36 51.43 -1.05
N ILE A 294 -3.96 50.22 -1.43
CA ILE A 294 -4.17 48.99 -0.67
C ILE A 294 -3.22 48.95 0.54
N ARG A 295 -3.76 49.22 1.73
CA ARG A 295 -3.03 49.25 3.01
C ARG A 295 -3.49 48.17 3.99
N THR A 296 -4.25 47.22 3.48
CA THR A 296 -4.91 46.18 4.25
C THR A 296 -4.01 44.93 4.34
N PRO A 297 -3.89 44.27 5.52
CA PRO A 297 -3.23 42.98 5.64
C PRO A 297 -3.70 41.97 4.58
N ALA A 298 -2.77 41.39 3.84
CA ALA A 298 -3.07 40.50 2.71
C ALA A 298 -2.39 39.11 2.83
N LEU A 299 -3.20 38.05 2.76
CA LEU A 299 -2.74 36.68 2.48
C LEU A 299 -2.93 36.38 1.00
N ILE A 300 -1.84 36.41 0.23
CA ILE A 300 -1.87 36.17 -1.21
C ILE A 300 -1.64 34.69 -1.48
N VAL A 301 -2.64 34.02 -2.07
CA VAL A 301 -2.54 32.60 -2.45
C VAL A 301 -2.47 32.52 -3.97
N GLN A 302 -1.47 31.82 -4.53
CA GLN A 302 -1.32 31.72 -5.99
C GLN A 302 -0.88 30.32 -6.43
N GLY A 303 -1.40 29.89 -7.59
CA GLY A 303 -1.08 28.59 -8.17
C GLY A 303 0.27 28.55 -8.89
N ARG A 304 1.09 27.52 -8.62
CA ARG A 304 2.39 27.29 -9.26
C ARG A 304 2.29 26.89 -10.74
N SER A 305 1.14 26.36 -11.13
CA SER A 305 0.84 25.88 -12.50
C SER A 305 -0.21 26.74 -13.19
N ASP A 306 -0.46 27.96 -12.69
CA ASP A 306 -1.44 28.88 -13.23
C ASP A 306 -0.88 29.63 -14.46
N SER A 307 -1.33 29.25 -15.65
CA SER A 307 -0.95 29.86 -16.92
C SER A 307 -1.83 31.06 -17.27
N LEU A 308 -2.99 31.21 -16.63
CA LEU A 308 -3.85 32.38 -16.78
C LEU A 308 -3.28 33.57 -15.98
N PHE A 309 -3.04 33.36 -14.69
CA PHE A 309 -2.43 34.31 -13.76
C PHE A 309 -1.14 33.73 -13.15
N PRO A 310 0.01 33.89 -13.83
CA PRO A 310 1.28 33.39 -13.32
C PRO A 310 1.68 33.99 -11.97
N LEU A 311 2.65 33.36 -11.29
CA LEU A 311 3.20 33.82 -10.00
C LEU A 311 3.74 35.27 -10.02
N SER A 312 4.01 35.84 -11.20
CA SER A 312 4.37 37.25 -11.37
C SER A 312 3.29 38.21 -10.88
N HIS A 313 2.00 37.86 -11.02
CA HIS A 313 0.92 38.69 -10.49
C HIS A 313 0.94 38.71 -8.95
N ALA A 314 1.14 37.56 -8.32
CA ALA A 314 1.25 37.46 -6.87
C ALA A 314 2.49 38.18 -6.32
N ASP A 315 3.62 38.13 -7.04
CA ASP A 315 4.82 38.90 -6.69
C ASP A 315 4.57 40.41 -6.76
N ALA A 316 3.90 40.89 -7.81
CA ALA A 316 3.54 42.30 -7.96
C ALA A 316 2.59 42.79 -6.85
N MET A 317 1.56 42.00 -6.49
CA MET A 317 0.70 42.25 -5.34
C MET A 317 1.52 42.35 -4.05
N ALA A 318 2.35 41.33 -3.77
CA ALA A 318 3.08 41.22 -2.53
C ALA A 318 4.13 42.32 -2.35
N LYS A 319 4.79 42.75 -3.44
CA LYS A 319 5.72 43.89 -3.44
C LYS A 319 4.98 45.20 -3.18
N THR A 320 3.88 45.45 -3.88
CA THR A 320 3.15 46.72 -3.80
C THR A 320 2.47 46.90 -2.43
N ILE A 321 1.72 45.90 -1.96
CA ILE A 321 0.98 45.98 -0.70
C ILE A 321 1.93 46.11 0.50
N ARG A 322 3.06 45.38 0.46
CA ARG A 322 4.12 45.50 1.48
C ARG A 322 4.80 46.88 1.43
N ALA A 323 5.05 47.43 0.24
CA ALA A 323 5.59 48.78 0.08
C ALA A 323 4.64 49.86 0.65
N ASN A 324 3.33 49.61 0.66
CA ASN A 324 2.34 50.47 1.29
C ASN A 324 2.31 50.38 2.84
N GLY A 325 3.10 49.47 3.42
CA GLY A 325 3.25 49.28 4.87
C GLY A 325 2.34 48.21 5.49
N ALA A 326 1.62 47.44 4.67
CA ALA A 326 0.71 46.40 5.17
C ALA A 326 1.43 45.06 5.39
N PRO A 327 1.01 44.24 6.39
CA PRO A 327 1.44 42.86 6.54
C PRO A 327 1.06 42.02 5.31
N VAL A 328 2.01 41.26 4.78
CA VAL A 328 1.80 40.37 3.63
C VAL A 328 2.37 38.99 3.91
N ALA A 329 1.56 37.96 3.66
CA ALA A 329 2.00 36.58 3.56
C ALA A 329 1.68 36.03 2.17
N VAL A 330 2.53 35.13 1.66
CA VAL A 330 2.37 34.53 0.33
C VAL A 330 2.36 33.01 0.42
N ASP A 331 1.40 32.35 -0.23
CA ASP A 331 1.26 30.88 -0.31
C ASP A 331 1.20 30.44 -1.77
N TRP A 332 2.20 29.68 -2.21
CA TRP A 332 2.25 29.09 -3.55
C TRP A 332 1.76 27.64 -3.51
N ILE A 333 0.56 27.41 -4.04
CA ILE A 333 -0.11 26.10 -4.04
C ILE A 333 0.24 25.29 -5.30
N ALA A 334 0.07 23.97 -5.26
CA ALA A 334 0.46 23.08 -6.37
C ALA A 334 -0.33 23.34 -7.68
N GLY A 335 -1.65 23.47 -7.59
CA GLY A 335 -2.57 23.67 -8.73
C GLY A 335 -2.65 25.10 -9.28
N GLY A 336 -3.71 25.37 -10.05
CA GLY A 336 -4.01 26.68 -10.64
C GLY A 336 -5.34 26.72 -11.41
N HIS A 337 -5.48 27.64 -12.35
CA HIS A 337 -6.60 27.67 -13.32
C HIS A 337 -6.56 26.49 -14.29
N ASP A 338 -5.37 25.98 -14.56
CA ASP A 338 -5.09 24.86 -15.45
C ASP A 338 -5.51 23.49 -14.87
N GLY A 339 -5.89 23.45 -13.59
CA GLY A 339 -6.31 22.26 -12.84
C GLY A 339 -5.35 21.91 -11.70
N GLY A 340 -5.42 20.66 -11.22
CA GLY A 340 -4.59 20.15 -10.12
C GLY A 340 -5.19 20.35 -8.72
N ASP A 341 -4.49 19.85 -7.70
CA ASP A 341 -4.90 20.02 -6.29
C ASP A 341 -4.70 21.47 -5.85
N ARG A 342 -5.81 22.14 -5.53
CA ARG A 342 -5.84 23.52 -5.03
C ARG A 342 -5.62 23.61 -3.52
N GLU A 343 -5.45 22.47 -2.86
CA GLU A 343 -5.21 22.37 -1.42
C GLU A 343 -6.35 23.06 -0.62
N THR A 344 -7.58 22.99 -1.13
CA THR A 344 -8.72 23.82 -0.70
C THR A 344 -8.89 23.84 0.81
N GLY A 345 -8.99 22.67 1.46
CA GLY A 345 -9.18 22.62 2.92
C GLY A 345 -8.01 23.24 3.71
N ARG A 346 -6.78 23.12 3.23
CA ARG A 346 -5.60 23.74 3.86
C ARG A 346 -5.61 25.25 3.67
N VAL A 347 -5.92 25.71 2.45
CA VAL A 347 -5.97 27.13 2.10
C VAL A 347 -7.10 27.80 2.87
N GLU A 348 -8.29 27.21 2.91
CA GLU A 348 -9.44 27.72 3.66
C GLU A 348 -9.14 27.81 5.16
N GLY A 349 -8.53 26.78 5.76
CA GLY A 349 -8.09 26.84 7.16
C GLY A 349 -7.12 28.00 7.42
N ARG A 350 -6.12 28.18 6.55
CA ARG A 350 -5.17 29.29 6.66
C ARG A 350 -5.83 30.67 6.49
N ILE A 351 -6.83 30.78 5.62
CA ILE A 351 -7.63 32.00 5.46
C ILE A 351 -8.43 32.28 6.73
N GLY A 352 -9.00 31.23 7.34
CA GLY A 352 -9.64 31.30 8.66
C GLY A 352 -8.68 31.85 9.72
N ASP A 353 -7.48 31.29 9.85
CA ASP A 353 -6.46 31.76 10.80
C ASP A 353 -6.04 33.21 10.53
N TRP A 354 -5.91 33.60 9.25
CA TRP A 354 -5.63 34.98 8.85
C TRP A 354 -6.73 35.93 9.30
N PHE A 355 -7.99 35.58 9.04
CA PHE A 355 -9.12 36.39 9.49
C PHE A 355 -9.26 36.40 11.02
N ASP A 356 -8.96 35.30 11.72
CA ASP A 356 -8.98 35.28 13.18
C ASP A 356 -7.95 36.26 13.75
N ARG A 357 -6.76 36.32 13.15
CA ARG A 357 -5.70 37.24 13.54
C ARG A 357 -6.04 38.72 13.35
N TYR A 358 -6.71 39.08 12.25
CA TYR A 358 -6.95 40.49 11.88
C TYR A 358 -8.36 40.98 12.17
N LEU A 359 -9.39 40.15 11.94
CA LEU A 359 -10.80 40.49 12.18
C LEU A 359 -11.23 40.18 13.61
N LYS A 360 -10.90 39.00 14.16
CA LYS A 360 -11.14 38.74 15.60
C LYS A 360 -10.08 39.40 16.49
N GLN A 361 -9.00 39.93 15.90
CA GLN A 361 -7.86 40.55 16.59
C GLN A 361 -7.15 39.61 17.58
N ASP A 362 -7.24 38.29 17.34
CA ASP A 362 -6.58 37.30 18.18
C ASP A 362 -5.10 37.19 17.81
N LYS A 363 -4.24 37.83 18.62
CA LYS A 363 -2.78 37.83 18.41
C LYS A 363 -2.12 36.49 18.73
N SER A 364 -2.83 35.56 19.36
CA SER A 364 -2.31 34.23 19.71
C SER A 364 -2.38 33.24 18.54
N VAL A 365 -3.23 33.52 17.54
CA VAL A 365 -3.38 32.70 16.33
C VAL A 365 -2.13 32.80 15.46
N ASP A 366 -1.58 31.63 15.11
CA ASP A 366 -0.49 31.51 14.14
C ASP A 366 -1.05 31.51 12.72
N THR A 367 -0.80 32.59 11.97
CA THR A 367 -1.21 32.72 10.56
C THR A 367 -0.35 31.92 9.58
N GLY A 368 0.59 31.13 10.11
CA GLY A 368 1.58 30.40 9.35
C GLY A 368 2.74 31.29 8.86
N PRO A 369 3.66 30.71 8.07
CA PRO A 369 4.90 31.38 7.66
C PRO A 369 4.66 32.50 6.66
N ALA A 370 5.49 33.54 6.67
CA ALA A 370 5.39 34.66 5.71
C ALA A 370 5.47 34.20 4.24
N PHE A 371 6.17 33.10 3.96
CA PHE A 371 6.13 32.43 2.67
C PHE A 371 6.01 30.92 2.81
N ARG A 372 5.15 30.32 2.00
CA ARG A 372 5.03 28.88 1.83
C ARG A 372 4.95 28.54 0.34
N VAL A 373 5.55 27.42 -0.05
CA VAL A 373 5.37 26.79 -1.36
C VAL A 373 5.13 25.29 -1.18
N SER A 374 4.10 24.75 -1.80
CA SER A 374 3.81 23.32 -1.82
C SER A 374 4.68 22.62 -2.86
N ARG A 375 5.39 21.56 -2.45
CA ARG A 375 6.31 20.75 -3.25
C ARG A 375 5.87 19.29 -3.25
N THR A 376 6.03 18.58 -4.36
CA THR A 376 5.85 17.12 -4.40
C THR A 376 6.94 16.46 -3.56
N GLY A 377 6.54 15.77 -2.49
CA GLY A 377 7.40 15.12 -1.50
C GLY A 377 7.46 13.59 -1.60
N GLY A 378 6.89 13.02 -2.67
CA GLY A 378 6.79 11.58 -2.93
C GLY A 378 5.44 11.21 -3.54
N VAL A 379 5.21 9.91 -3.67
CA VAL A 379 3.94 9.33 -4.12
C VAL A 379 3.42 8.43 -3.00
N ASP A 380 2.13 8.54 -2.66
CA ASP A 380 1.48 7.64 -1.72
C ASP A 380 1.47 6.23 -2.33
N SER A 381 2.05 5.28 -1.60
CA SER A 381 2.17 3.89 -2.00
C SER A 381 0.83 3.13 -2.09
N THR A 382 -0.26 3.70 -1.59
CA THR A 382 -1.59 3.06 -1.51
C THR A 382 -2.46 3.40 -2.71
N ASP A 383 -2.45 4.67 -3.16
CA ASP A 383 -3.30 5.16 -4.25
C ASP A 383 -2.53 5.82 -5.41
N GLY A 384 -1.21 5.95 -5.29
CA GLY A 384 -0.37 6.54 -6.33
C GLY A 384 -0.45 8.06 -6.43
N GLN A 385 -1.05 8.75 -5.45
CA GLN A 385 -1.18 10.22 -5.47
C GLN A 385 0.11 10.92 -5.02
N ALA A 386 0.39 12.09 -5.61
CA ALA A 386 1.53 12.91 -5.20
C ALA A 386 1.33 13.48 -3.79
N LEU A 387 2.21 13.16 -2.85
CA LEU A 387 2.17 13.71 -1.49
C LEU A 387 2.75 15.12 -1.48
N LEU A 388 1.93 16.13 -1.20
CA LEU A 388 2.39 17.52 -1.11
C LEU A 388 3.04 17.82 0.25
N ARG A 389 4.19 18.50 0.23
CA ARG A 389 4.92 18.98 1.40
C ARG A 389 5.16 20.48 1.31
N GLY A 390 4.99 21.18 2.43
CA GLY A 390 5.29 22.60 2.51
C GLY A 390 6.78 22.87 2.64
N ALA A 391 7.31 23.74 1.80
CA ALA A 391 8.54 24.46 2.07
C ALA A 391 8.21 25.88 2.51
N THR A 392 8.94 26.40 3.51
CA THR A 392 8.58 27.63 4.20
C THR A 392 9.78 28.57 4.30
N GLY A 393 9.53 29.87 4.22
CA GLY A 393 10.51 30.93 4.44
C GLY A 393 10.03 31.92 5.50
N PRO A 394 10.94 32.51 6.30
CA PRO A 394 10.60 33.52 7.31
C PRO A 394 10.16 34.86 6.70
N ALA A 395 10.43 35.08 5.41
CA ALA A 395 9.99 36.22 4.62
C ALA A 395 9.69 35.77 3.18
N TYR A 396 8.89 36.53 2.46
CA TYR A 396 8.68 36.33 1.03
C TYR A 396 9.96 36.69 0.23
N PRO A 397 10.59 35.72 -0.46
CA PRO A 397 11.85 35.96 -1.17
C PRO A 397 11.66 36.81 -2.45
N GLY A 398 10.42 36.96 -2.94
CA GLY A 398 10.19 37.47 -4.29
C GLY A 398 10.69 36.51 -5.36
N LEU A 399 10.75 36.98 -6.60
CA LEU A 399 11.08 36.13 -7.76
C LEU A 399 12.57 36.09 -8.14
N THR A 400 13.44 36.85 -7.48
CA THR A 400 14.84 37.03 -7.90
C THR A 400 15.86 36.72 -6.80
N ASP A 401 15.46 36.17 -5.65
CA ASP A 401 16.36 35.95 -4.51
C ASP A 401 17.38 34.81 -4.74
N GLY A 402 18.60 35.00 -4.21
CA GLY A 402 19.66 34.00 -4.25
C GLY A 402 20.05 33.54 -5.66
N THR A 403 20.11 34.46 -6.62
CA THR A 403 20.41 34.16 -8.03
C THR A 403 21.77 33.46 -8.22
N ARG A 404 21.77 32.37 -8.99
CA ARG A 404 22.97 31.70 -9.52
C ARG A 404 23.04 31.86 -11.03
N GLN A 405 24.25 32.06 -11.56
CA GLN A 405 24.48 32.25 -12.99
C GLN A 405 24.91 30.94 -13.65
N PHE A 406 24.31 30.62 -14.80
CA PHE A 406 24.63 29.44 -15.59
C PHE A 406 25.01 29.84 -17.02
N ALA A 407 26.23 29.50 -17.42
CA ALA A 407 26.68 29.69 -18.79
C ALA A 407 25.92 28.74 -19.73
N LEU A 408 25.19 29.31 -20.68
CA LEU A 408 24.57 28.57 -21.77
C LEU A 408 25.52 28.52 -22.98
N THR A 409 25.45 27.42 -23.71
CA THR A 409 26.25 27.19 -24.92
C THR A 409 25.34 26.99 -26.13
N GLY A 410 25.77 27.51 -27.27
CA GLY A 410 25.06 27.42 -28.54
C GLY A 410 25.49 28.58 -29.44
N ARG A 411 25.70 28.30 -30.74
CA ARG A 411 25.93 29.34 -31.73
C ARG A 411 24.63 30.11 -32.00
N GLU A 412 24.77 31.27 -32.65
CA GLU A 412 23.61 31.96 -33.23
C GLU A 412 22.79 31.00 -34.11
N GLN A 413 21.48 31.04 -33.92
CA GLN A 413 20.54 30.13 -34.56
C GLN A 413 19.47 30.92 -35.31
N ARG A 414 19.16 30.42 -36.51
CA ARG A 414 18.12 30.96 -37.38
C ARG A 414 16.99 29.94 -37.49
N PHE A 415 15.76 30.41 -37.34
CA PHE A 415 14.53 29.61 -37.37
C PHE A 415 13.37 30.45 -37.90
N SER A 416 12.23 29.83 -38.20
CA SER A 416 11.14 30.50 -38.90
C SER A 416 9.82 30.45 -38.12
N ASN A 417 9.10 31.57 -38.15
CA ASN A 417 7.66 31.59 -37.93
C ASN A 417 6.98 31.13 -39.23
N PRO A 418 6.28 29.98 -39.26
CA PRO A 418 5.60 29.51 -40.45
C PRO A 418 4.39 30.40 -40.79
N ALA A 419 3.97 30.39 -42.05
CA ALA A 419 2.76 31.11 -42.47
C ALA A 419 1.54 30.63 -41.67
N GLY A 420 0.74 31.58 -41.19
CA GLY A 420 -0.41 31.31 -40.32
C GLY A 420 -0.04 30.82 -38.90
N GLY A 421 1.23 30.73 -38.54
CA GLY A 421 1.68 30.22 -37.24
C GLY A 421 1.40 28.73 -37.02
N THR A 422 1.37 27.94 -38.09
CA THR A 422 1.04 26.51 -38.06
C THR A 422 2.15 25.61 -38.61
N PRO A 423 2.42 24.42 -38.03
CA PRO A 423 1.83 23.91 -36.78
C PRO A 423 2.35 24.67 -35.54
N PRO A 424 1.50 24.92 -34.52
CA PRO A 424 1.91 25.62 -33.31
C PRO A 424 2.58 24.69 -32.30
N ALA A 425 3.66 25.13 -31.64
CA ALA A 425 4.23 24.43 -30.50
C ALA A 425 3.21 24.28 -29.37
N ILE A 426 3.38 23.25 -28.53
CA ILE A 426 2.48 23.00 -27.40
C ILE A 426 3.30 23.18 -26.12
N SER A 427 3.03 24.25 -25.37
CA SER A 427 3.60 24.43 -24.02
C SER A 427 2.56 24.16 -22.94
N ALA A 428 1.35 24.71 -23.05
CA ALA A 428 0.23 24.46 -22.14
C ALA A 428 -1.09 24.26 -22.90
N VAL A 429 -1.98 23.45 -22.33
CA VAL A 429 -3.39 23.33 -22.76
C VAL A 429 -4.28 23.53 -21.54
N PRO A 430 -5.10 24.61 -21.47
CA PRO A 430 -6.01 24.85 -20.35
C PRO A 430 -6.89 23.63 -20.06
N GLY A 431 -7.07 23.31 -18.77
CA GLY A 431 -7.88 22.18 -18.30
C GLY A 431 -7.21 20.79 -18.39
N LEU A 432 -6.18 20.62 -19.23
CA LEU A 432 -5.37 19.39 -19.31
C LEU A 432 -3.99 19.53 -18.68
N SER A 433 -3.50 20.77 -18.53
CA SER A 433 -2.17 21.07 -18.04
C SER A 433 -2.02 20.98 -16.51
N GLY A 434 -3.09 21.02 -15.72
CA GLY A 434 -3.01 20.78 -14.27
C GLY A 434 -2.61 19.35 -13.92
N GLY A 435 -3.19 18.35 -14.61
CA GLY A 435 -2.78 16.95 -14.48
C GLY A 435 -1.39 16.70 -15.07
N ALA A 436 -1.07 17.34 -16.20
CA ALA A 436 0.26 17.28 -16.79
C ALA A 436 1.34 18.02 -15.97
N GLY A 437 0.98 19.03 -15.18
CA GLY A 437 1.86 19.76 -14.27
C GLY A 437 2.24 18.91 -13.07
N ALA A 438 1.30 18.14 -12.52
CA ALA A 438 1.60 17.11 -11.54
C ALA A 438 2.53 16.02 -12.12
N LEU A 439 2.27 15.54 -13.34
CA LEU A 439 3.15 14.61 -14.05
C LEU A 439 4.53 15.21 -14.38
N SER A 440 4.60 16.52 -14.67
CA SER A 440 5.85 17.25 -14.88
C SER A 440 6.68 17.30 -13.61
N SER A 441 6.05 17.38 -12.43
CA SER A 441 6.75 17.25 -11.14
C SER A 441 7.29 15.83 -10.88
N LEU A 442 6.77 14.83 -11.61
CA LEU A 442 7.26 13.45 -11.65
C LEU A 442 8.17 13.17 -12.85
N GLY A 443 8.54 14.20 -13.62
CA GLY A 443 9.48 14.09 -14.73
C GLY A 443 8.89 13.69 -16.09
N ILE A 444 7.58 13.77 -16.29
CA ILE A 444 6.88 13.44 -17.54
C ILE A 444 6.27 14.71 -18.15
N GLY A 445 6.70 15.12 -19.35
CA GLY A 445 6.26 16.35 -20.03
C GLY A 445 5.43 16.08 -21.30
N LEU A 446 4.44 16.93 -21.57
CA LEU A 446 3.62 16.92 -22.81
C LEU A 446 4.03 18.00 -23.82
N SER A 447 5.08 18.78 -23.53
CA SER A 447 5.47 19.91 -24.35
C SER A 447 6.13 19.47 -25.66
N LEU A 448 5.77 20.12 -26.78
CA LEU A 448 6.27 19.80 -28.11
C LEU A 448 6.77 21.05 -28.84
N ASP A 449 8.02 21.01 -29.30
CA ASP A 449 8.64 22.03 -30.16
C ASP A 449 8.92 21.47 -31.55
N PHE A 450 8.53 22.20 -32.60
CA PHE A 450 8.70 21.75 -33.99
C PHE A 450 10.09 22.11 -34.54
N PRO A 451 10.82 21.14 -35.15
CA PRO A 451 12.11 21.41 -35.78
C PRO A 451 12.03 22.57 -36.79
N GLY A 452 13.02 23.46 -36.73
CA GLY A 452 13.08 24.65 -37.61
C GLY A 452 12.25 25.85 -37.13
N GLN A 453 11.50 25.73 -36.03
CA GLN A 453 10.68 26.81 -35.46
C GLN A 453 11.18 27.30 -34.09
N PHE A 454 12.37 26.91 -33.64
CA PHE A 454 12.93 27.38 -32.37
C PHE A 454 14.46 27.49 -32.41
N ALA A 455 15.01 28.29 -31.50
CA ALA A 455 16.41 28.26 -31.11
C ALA A 455 16.56 27.62 -29.72
N SER A 456 17.65 26.89 -29.48
CA SER A 456 17.92 26.27 -28.18
C SER A 456 19.35 26.47 -27.70
N PHE A 457 19.52 26.70 -26.40
CA PHE A 457 20.80 26.94 -25.76
C PHE A 457 20.87 26.16 -24.46
N ALA A 458 21.93 25.39 -24.24
CA ALA A 458 22.01 24.47 -23.11
C ALA A 458 23.23 24.76 -22.22
N SER A 459 23.03 24.60 -20.93
CA SER A 459 24.11 24.58 -19.94
C SER A 459 24.95 23.30 -20.04
N LYS A 460 26.11 23.32 -19.39
CA LYS A 460 26.83 22.09 -19.01
C LYS A 460 25.96 21.27 -18.04
N PRO A 461 26.17 19.95 -17.93
CA PRO A 461 25.52 19.16 -16.88
C PRO A 461 25.75 19.81 -15.52
N LEU A 462 24.72 19.86 -14.68
CA LEU A 462 24.81 20.45 -13.35
C LEU A 462 25.63 19.53 -12.43
N ASP A 463 26.62 20.08 -11.74
CA ASP A 463 27.45 19.29 -10.79
C ASP A 463 26.67 18.90 -9.51
N THR A 464 25.62 19.66 -9.18
CA THR A 464 24.77 19.49 -8.01
C THR A 464 23.32 19.79 -8.37
N SER A 465 22.34 19.19 -7.71
CA SER A 465 20.93 19.57 -7.90
C SER A 465 20.71 21.06 -7.60
N VAL A 466 19.87 21.71 -8.40
CA VAL A 466 19.53 23.14 -8.29
C VAL A 466 18.01 23.27 -8.21
N ARG A 467 17.53 23.85 -7.12
CA ARG A 467 16.14 24.25 -6.98
C ARG A 467 15.96 25.66 -7.56
N ILE A 468 15.18 25.76 -8.62
CA ILE A 468 14.68 27.03 -9.13
C ILE A 468 13.50 27.43 -8.26
N THR A 469 13.53 28.61 -7.65
CA THR A 469 12.39 29.18 -6.92
C THR A 469 12.32 30.67 -7.27
N GLY A 470 11.52 31.01 -8.28
CA GLY A 470 11.41 32.36 -8.84
C GLY A 470 11.46 32.36 -10.37
N SER A 471 11.67 33.53 -10.97
CA SER A 471 11.76 33.74 -12.44
C SER A 471 13.22 33.76 -12.91
N PRO A 472 13.65 32.78 -13.73
CA PRO A 472 14.93 32.89 -14.42
C PRO A 472 14.96 34.07 -15.39
N THR A 473 16.11 34.70 -15.58
CA THR A 473 16.29 35.76 -16.58
C THR A 473 17.50 35.51 -17.47
N VAL A 474 17.45 35.95 -18.72
CA VAL A 474 18.56 35.81 -19.67
C VAL A 474 18.53 36.92 -20.70
N ARG A 475 19.71 37.46 -21.04
CA ARG A 475 19.85 38.43 -22.14
C ARG A 475 20.15 37.71 -23.45
N VAL A 476 19.40 38.04 -24.48
CA VAL A 476 19.55 37.52 -25.84
C VAL A 476 19.53 38.65 -26.85
N LYS A 477 20.17 38.44 -28.00
CA LYS A 477 20.02 39.31 -29.17
C LYS A 477 19.06 38.65 -30.16
N VAL A 478 18.02 39.37 -30.55
CA VAL A 478 16.96 38.90 -31.45
C VAL A 478 16.95 39.76 -32.70
N ALA A 479 17.05 39.14 -33.88
CA ALA A 479 16.83 39.79 -35.16
C ALA A 479 15.66 39.16 -35.92
N SER A 480 14.91 39.97 -36.68
CA SER A 480 13.76 39.55 -37.49
C SER A 480 13.79 40.21 -38.87
N ASP A 481 13.60 39.44 -39.94
CA ASP A 481 13.51 39.97 -41.30
C ASP A 481 12.25 40.83 -41.54
N SER A 482 11.16 40.52 -40.85
CA SER A 482 9.91 41.28 -40.86
C SER A 482 9.98 42.57 -40.02
N GLY A 483 10.94 42.67 -39.11
CA GLY A 483 11.15 43.79 -38.20
C GLY A 483 10.57 43.60 -36.80
N ASP A 484 9.56 42.75 -36.62
CA ASP A 484 9.05 42.37 -35.31
C ASP A 484 9.26 40.87 -35.08
N ALA A 485 9.44 40.44 -33.83
CA ALA A 485 9.47 39.03 -33.46
C ALA A 485 8.50 38.78 -32.30
N VAL A 486 7.74 37.69 -32.40
CA VAL A 486 7.00 37.11 -31.26
C VAL A 486 7.66 35.79 -30.94
N LEU A 487 8.15 35.67 -29.71
CA LEU A 487 8.90 34.52 -29.23
C LEU A 487 8.28 33.97 -27.95
N PHE A 488 8.44 32.67 -27.76
CA PHE A 488 7.95 31.96 -26.58
C PHE A 488 9.14 31.34 -25.86
N ALA A 489 9.57 32.00 -24.79
CA ALA A 489 10.77 31.65 -24.05
C ALA A 489 10.45 30.69 -22.90
N LYS A 490 11.26 29.64 -22.78
CA LYS A 490 11.10 28.59 -21.77
C LYS A 490 12.43 27.98 -21.39
N VAL A 491 12.52 27.46 -20.17
CA VAL A 491 13.67 26.68 -19.69
C VAL A 491 13.22 25.27 -19.35
N TYR A 492 13.82 24.32 -20.07
CA TYR A 492 13.63 22.90 -19.86
C TYR A 492 14.64 22.34 -18.86
N ASP A 493 14.16 21.40 -18.07
CA ASP A 493 14.97 20.43 -17.36
C ASP A 493 15.19 19.21 -18.28
N VAL A 494 16.45 18.97 -18.66
CA VAL A 494 16.83 17.91 -19.61
C VAL A 494 17.72 16.89 -18.93
N GLY A 495 17.29 15.64 -18.94
CA GLY A 495 18.02 14.51 -18.37
C GLY A 495 19.39 14.26 -19.01
N PRO A 496 20.27 13.45 -18.38
CA PRO A 496 21.65 13.30 -18.80
C PRO A 496 21.80 12.68 -20.20
N ASP A 497 20.86 11.83 -20.58
CA ASP A 497 20.78 11.17 -21.90
C ASP A 497 20.02 11.99 -22.95
N GLY A 498 19.45 13.13 -22.56
CA GLY A 498 18.67 14.01 -23.41
C GLY A 498 17.30 13.48 -23.84
N ARG A 499 16.89 12.28 -23.38
CA ARG A 499 15.59 11.68 -23.72
C ARG A 499 14.47 12.21 -22.85
N GLN A 500 14.76 12.45 -21.57
CA GLN A 500 13.84 13.10 -20.66
C GLN A 500 13.96 14.62 -20.82
N GLN A 501 12.85 15.26 -21.20
CA GLN A 501 12.75 16.72 -21.29
C GLN A 501 11.45 17.16 -20.63
N VAL A 502 11.57 18.02 -19.62
CA VAL A 502 10.46 18.43 -18.77
C VAL A 502 10.39 19.95 -18.80
N LEU A 503 9.21 20.49 -19.11
CA LEU A 503 8.92 21.92 -18.98
C LEU A 503 8.29 22.17 -17.61
N PRO A 504 8.99 22.82 -16.66
CA PRO A 504 8.45 23.05 -15.32
C PRO A 504 7.10 23.79 -15.37
N SER A 505 6.11 23.24 -14.66
CA SER A 505 4.72 23.75 -14.62
C SER A 505 4.03 23.90 -15.99
N GLN A 506 4.62 23.42 -17.09
CA GLN A 506 4.13 23.63 -18.46
C GLN A 506 3.94 25.13 -18.82
N LEU A 507 4.70 26.04 -18.19
CA LEU A 507 4.56 27.49 -18.41
C LEU A 507 5.53 28.02 -19.47
N VAL A 508 5.12 29.09 -20.15
CA VAL A 508 5.91 29.77 -21.19
C VAL A 508 5.82 31.28 -21.06
N ALA A 509 6.92 31.99 -21.31
CA ALA A 509 6.98 33.45 -21.33
C ALA A 509 6.87 33.95 -22.78
N PRO A 510 5.72 34.50 -23.20
CA PRO A 510 5.59 35.13 -24.50
C PRO A 510 6.26 36.51 -24.48
N VAL A 511 6.99 36.86 -25.54
CA VAL A 511 7.68 38.15 -25.65
C VAL A 511 7.54 38.69 -27.07
N ARG A 512 7.10 39.96 -27.17
CA ARG A 512 7.15 40.72 -28.42
C ARG A 512 8.39 41.60 -28.44
N VAL A 513 9.21 41.47 -29.49
CA VAL A 513 10.38 42.29 -29.74
C VAL A 513 10.13 43.12 -31.00
N GLU A 514 9.83 44.40 -30.80
CA GLU A 514 9.66 45.38 -31.87
C GLU A 514 11.02 45.97 -32.28
N ASP A 515 11.12 46.46 -33.52
CA ASP A 515 12.33 47.08 -34.10
C ASP A 515 13.55 46.15 -34.11
N ALA A 516 13.34 44.88 -34.43
CA ALA A 516 14.34 43.83 -34.42
C ALA A 516 15.07 43.64 -35.77
N LYS A 517 14.98 44.55 -36.75
CA LYS A 517 15.64 44.35 -38.08
C LYS A 517 17.16 44.19 -37.98
N ASP A 518 17.82 45.08 -37.22
CA ASP A 518 19.28 45.11 -37.07
C ASP A 518 19.79 44.27 -35.88
N GLY A 519 18.88 43.54 -35.22
CA GLY A 519 19.15 42.77 -34.02
C GLY A 519 19.12 43.61 -32.74
N LYS A 520 18.17 43.31 -31.86
CA LYS A 520 17.92 44.01 -30.59
C LYS A 520 18.30 43.12 -29.41
N GLU A 521 19.08 43.65 -28.48
CA GLU A 521 19.34 42.96 -27.20
C GLU A 521 18.12 43.16 -26.29
N VAL A 522 17.59 42.06 -25.75
CA VAL A 522 16.45 42.05 -24.83
C VAL A 522 16.75 41.14 -23.64
N GLU A 523 16.30 41.56 -22.46
CA GLU A 523 16.27 40.71 -21.27
C GLU A 523 14.95 39.95 -21.24
N LEU A 524 15.02 38.62 -21.27
CA LEU A 524 13.86 37.75 -21.16
C LEU A 524 13.66 37.38 -19.71
N THR A 525 12.45 37.61 -19.19
CA THR A 525 12.01 37.11 -17.89
C THR A 525 11.16 35.86 -18.10
N LEU A 526 11.63 34.72 -17.61
CA LEU A 526 10.96 33.44 -17.81
C LEU A 526 9.91 33.19 -16.72
N PRO A 527 8.98 32.24 -16.93
CA PRO A 527 7.94 31.95 -15.96
C PRO A 527 8.53 31.61 -14.60
N ALA A 528 7.93 32.19 -13.56
CA ALA A 528 8.27 31.86 -12.19
C ALA A 528 7.85 30.42 -11.87
N VAL A 529 8.77 29.62 -11.36
CA VAL A 529 8.55 28.22 -11.01
C VAL A 529 9.22 27.86 -9.70
N ASP A 530 8.75 26.77 -9.07
CA ASP A 530 9.46 26.08 -7.97
C ASP A 530 9.78 24.63 -8.38
N HIS A 531 10.93 24.41 -9.00
CA HIS A 531 11.28 23.14 -9.65
C HIS A 531 12.71 22.70 -9.33
N GLU A 532 12.92 21.41 -9.04
CA GLU A 532 14.28 20.87 -8.84
C GLU A 532 14.82 20.33 -10.15
N VAL A 533 16.02 20.75 -10.50
CA VAL A 533 16.80 20.20 -11.61
C VAL A 533 17.91 19.35 -11.01
N ASP A 534 17.91 18.06 -11.30
CA ASP A 534 18.80 17.10 -10.67
C ASP A 534 20.27 17.26 -11.10
N ALA A 535 21.19 16.79 -10.25
CA ALA A 535 22.60 16.68 -10.62
C ALA A 535 22.75 15.80 -11.88
N GLY A 536 23.58 16.23 -12.83
CA GLY A 536 23.75 15.61 -14.14
C GLY A 536 22.75 16.05 -15.22
N HIS A 537 21.64 16.70 -14.85
CA HIS A 537 20.72 17.31 -15.81
C HIS A 537 21.27 18.61 -16.39
N ARG A 538 20.60 19.16 -17.39
CA ARG A 538 20.95 20.44 -18.03
C ARG A 538 19.74 21.38 -18.04
N LEU A 539 19.99 22.64 -17.74
CA LEU A 539 19.08 23.73 -18.09
C LEU A 539 19.19 24.02 -19.59
N ARG A 540 18.07 23.95 -20.31
CA ARG A 540 17.99 24.29 -21.74
C ARG A 540 16.98 25.41 -21.99
N LEU A 541 17.48 26.59 -22.35
CA LEU A 541 16.68 27.70 -22.85
C LEU A 541 16.20 27.37 -24.26
N VAL A 542 14.91 27.53 -24.52
CA VAL A 542 14.30 27.44 -25.84
C VAL A 542 13.49 28.70 -26.11
N LEU A 543 13.63 29.24 -27.32
CA LEU A 543 12.79 30.33 -27.84
C LEU A 543 12.10 29.80 -29.09
N SER A 544 10.81 29.51 -29.01
CA SER A 544 10.01 29.07 -30.16
C SER A 544 9.29 30.24 -30.82
N ALA A 545 9.02 30.12 -32.12
CA ALA A 545 8.30 31.12 -32.91
C ALA A 545 6.77 31.03 -32.77
N THR A 546 6.28 29.85 -32.35
CA THR A 546 4.85 29.55 -32.23
C THR A 546 4.52 28.97 -30.87
N ASP A 547 3.27 29.15 -30.43
CA ASP A 547 2.68 28.47 -29.28
C ASP A 547 1.15 28.39 -29.45
N LEU A 548 0.55 27.27 -29.05
CA LEU A 548 -0.88 27.01 -29.18
C LEU A 548 -1.74 27.98 -28.35
N GLY A 549 -1.27 28.38 -27.16
CA GLY A 549 -2.01 29.23 -26.22
C GLY A 549 -2.09 30.70 -26.64
N TYR A 550 -1.21 31.12 -27.56
CA TYR A 550 -0.98 32.53 -27.89
C TYR A 550 -1.13 32.81 -29.40
N ALA A 551 -1.38 34.08 -29.72
CA ALA A 551 -1.37 34.55 -31.10
C ALA A 551 0.06 34.73 -31.59
N SER A 552 0.42 33.96 -32.63
CA SER A 552 1.66 34.15 -33.39
C SER A 552 1.35 34.99 -34.63
N PRO A 553 2.30 35.76 -35.18
CA PRO A 553 2.10 36.52 -36.41
C PRO A 553 1.66 35.59 -37.55
N ALA A 554 0.63 35.99 -38.31
CA ALA A 554 0.18 35.21 -39.46
C ALA A 554 1.16 35.29 -40.65
N ALA A 555 1.89 36.41 -40.76
CA ALA A 555 2.92 36.58 -41.78
C ALA A 555 4.15 35.70 -41.44
N PRO A 556 4.71 34.97 -42.42
CA PRO A 556 5.95 34.24 -42.20
C PRO A 556 7.10 35.20 -41.93
N ALA A 557 8.00 34.82 -41.02
CA ALA A 557 9.17 35.60 -40.67
C ALA A 557 10.34 34.68 -40.31
N THR A 558 11.56 35.15 -40.53
CA THR A 558 12.79 34.48 -40.12
C THR A 558 13.37 35.20 -38.92
N TYR A 559 13.52 34.47 -37.83
CA TYR A 559 14.14 34.96 -36.60
C TYR A 559 15.57 34.45 -36.48
N THR A 560 16.45 35.30 -35.98
CA THR A 560 17.83 34.94 -35.62
C THR A 560 18.05 35.30 -34.17
N VAL A 561 18.51 34.34 -33.36
CA VAL A 561 18.72 34.52 -31.92
C VAL A 561 20.14 34.10 -31.53
N SER A 562 20.78 34.91 -30.69
CA SER A 562 22.06 34.59 -30.03
C SER A 562 22.05 35.00 -28.56
N LEU A 563 22.90 34.36 -27.76
CA LEU A 563 23.06 34.69 -26.34
C LEU A 563 23.85 36.00 -26.17
N ALA A 564 23.36 36.89 -25.32
CA ALA A 564 24.06 38.11 -24.90
C ALA A 564 24.47 38.08 -23.41
N GLY A 565 23.99 37.09 -22.65
CA GLY A 565 24.32 36.92 -21.24
C GLY A 565 24.18 35.47 -20.76
N GLN A 566 24.45 35.27 -19.47
CA GLN A 566 24.23 34.00 -18.78
C GLN A 566 22.77 33.88 -18.32
N LEU A 567 22.33 32.65 -18.06
CA LEU A 567 21.03 32.39 -17.46
C LEU A 567 21.13 32.59 -15.94
N ALA A 568 20.44 33.62 -15.45
CA ALA A 568 20.28 33.92 -14.04
C ALA A 568 19.13 33.09 -13.48
N VAL A 569 19.38 32.26 -12.46
CA VAL A 569 18.41 31.33 -11.88
C VAL A 569 18.24 31.63 -10.39
N PRO A 570 17.07 32.09 -9.93
CA PRO A 570 16.79 32.33 -8.51
C PRO A 570 16.60 31.02 -7.75
N THR A 571 17.14 30.94 -6.54
CA THR A 571 17.16 29.71 -5.73
C THR A 571 16.54 29.83 -4.34
N ALA A 572 16.21 31.06 -3.90
CA ALA A 572 15.58 31.35 -2.62
C ALA A 572 16.11 30.50 -1.44
N PRO A 573 17.42 30.60 -1.09
CA PRO A 573 18.08 29.66 -0.17
C PRO A 573 17.51 29.64 1.26
N ALA A 574 16.77 30.69 1.65
CA ALA A 574 16.07 30.79 2.93
C ALA A 574 14.80 29.91 3.00
N VAL A 575 14.28 29.43 1.86
CA VAL A 575 13.09 28.58 1.79
C VAL A 575 13.48 27.12 2.04
N LYS A 576 13.08 26.58 3.18
CA LYS A 576 13.42 25.22 3.59
C LYS A 576 12.23 24.29 3.41
N THR A 577 12.43 23.16 2.72
CA THR A 577 11.45 22.07 2.70
C THR A 577 11.37 21.48 4.09
N GLN A 578 10.15 21.34 4.64
CA GLN A 578 9.97 20.62 5.90
C GLN A 578 10.55 19.20 5.76
N ALA A 579 11.35 18.77 6.74
CA ALA A 579 11.79 17.39 6.83
C ALA A 579 10.56 16.49 6.90
N ALA A 580 10.60 15.32 6.26
CA ALA A 580 9.54 14.33 6.43
C ALA A 580 9.47 14.00 7.93
N GLY A 581 8.40 14.42 8.60
CA GLY A 581 8.14 14.00 9.97
C GLY A 581 8.03 12.49 9.95
N LEU A 582 9.03 11.80 10.49
CA LEU A 582 8.93 10.36 10.67
C LEU A 582 7.76 10.15 11.63
N PRO A 583 6.73 9.38 11.24
CA PRO A 583 5.60 9.11 12.11
C PRO A 583 6.09 8.66 13.48
N TRP A 584 5.40 9.04 14.55
CA TRP A 584 5.79 8.70 15.92
C TRP A 584 6.06 7.19 16.09
N TRP A 585 5.35 6.34 15.32
CA TRP A 585 5.51 4.90 15.32
C TRP A 585 6.87 4.43 14.79
N VAL A 586 7.57 5.19 13.94
CA VAL A 586 8.94 4.88 13.50
C VAL A 586 9.90 4.90 14.69
N TRP A 587 9.66 5.79 15.66
CA TRP A 587 10.44 5.86 16.89
C TRP A 587 9.89 4.91 17.97
N ALA A 588 8.58 4.67 17.99
CA ALA A 588 7.97 3.76 18.95
C ALA A 588 8.19 2.28 18.63
N MET A 589 8.35 1.89 17.37
CA MET A 589 8.57 0.50 16.94
C MET A 589 9.88 -0.09 17.48
N PRO A 590 11.04 0.61 17.41
CA PRO A 590 12.27 0.16 18.09
C PRO A 590 12.10 0.03 19.60
N ALA A 591 11.40 0.97 20.25
CA ALA A 591 11.16 0.95 21.69
C ALA A 591 10.22 -0.21 22.09
N ALA A 592 9.15 -0.44 21.34
CA ALA A 592 8.24 -1.57 21.49
C ALA A 592 8.96 -2.90 21.22
N GLY A 593 9.80 -2.95 20.19
CA GLY A 593 10.66 -4.10 19.89
C GLY A 593 11.63 -4.40 21.03
N ALA A 594 12.26 -3.37 21.62
CA ALA A 594 13.13 -3.53 22.78
C ALA A 594 12.37 -3.99 24.04
N LEU A 595 11.16 -3.48 24.28
CA LEU A 595 10.30 -3.94 25.38
C LEU A 595 9.84 -5.38 25.19
N VAL A 596 9.48 -5.78 23.96
CA VAL A 596 9.15 -7.16 23.62
C VAL A 596 10.37 -8.06 23.79
N ALA A 597 11.55 -7.63 23.32
CA ALA A 597 12.80 -8.37 23.51
C ALA A 597 13.15 -8.51 25.00
N ALA A 598 12.99 -7.46 25.81
CA ALA A 598 13.19 -7.51 27.26
C ALA A 598 12.18 -8.44 27.95
N ALA A 599 10.90 -8.38 27.57
CA ALA A 599 9.86 -9.28 28.07
C ALA A 599 10.14 -10.74 27.67
N LEU A 600 10.60 -10.99 26.45
CA LEU A 600 11.02 -12.31 25.97
C LEU A 600 12.26 -12.81 26.74
N LEU A 601 13.27 -11.98 26.98
CA LEU A 601 14.46 -12.34 27.77
C LEU A 601 14.12 -12.64 29.24
N LEU A 602 13.19 -11.88 29.84
CA LEU A 602 12.74 -12.07 31.22
C LEU A 602 11.81 -13.28 31.39
N THR A 603 11.04 -13.65 30.36
CA THR A 603 10.11 -14.80 30.39
C THR A 603 10.74 -16.10 29.86
N ALA A 604 11.72 -16.03 28.96
CA ALA A 604 12.43 -17.20 28.43
C ALA A 604 13.32 -17.86 29.50
N ARG A 605 13.89 -17.10 30.43
CA ARG A 605 14.68 -17.66 31.55
C ARG A 605 13.86 -18.53 32.53
N ARG A 606 12.53 -18.55 32.44
CA ARG A 606 11.66 -19.32 33.36
C ARG A 606 10.91 -20.50 32.72
N ARG A 607 11.17 -20.86 31.46
CA ARG A 607 10.59 -22.07 30.84
C ARG A 607 11.69 -23.07 30.44
N ALA A 608 11.66 -24.21 31.13
CA ALA A 608 12.38 -25.47 30.88
C ALA A 608 13.79 -25.63 31.45
N LEU A 609 13.92 -25.55 32.78
CA LEU A 609 14.77 -26.54 33.46
C LEU A 609 14.11 -27.91 33.22
N ALA A 610 14.80 -28.80 32.50
CA ALA A 610 14.36 -30.18 32.36
C ALA A 610 14.24 -30.81 33.75
N PRO A 611 13.25 -31.70 34.00
CA PRO A 611 13.29 -32.51 35.20
C PRO A 611 14.62 -33.27 35.23
N PRO A 612 15.30 -33.33 36.40
CA PRO A 612 16.58 -34.04 36.50
C PRO A 612 16.41 -35.50 36.07
N PRO A 613 17.45 -36.11 35.46
CA PRO A 613 17.43 -37.53 35.13
C PRO A 613 17.18 -38.35 36.41
N ASP A 614 16.31 -39.35 36.30
CA ASP A 614 16.03 -40.25 37.42
C ASP A 614 17.18 -41.24 37.56
N ALA A 615 18.00 -41.06 38.61
CA ALA A 615 19.21 -41.83 38.84
C ALA A 615 18.94 -43.32 39.08
N GLU A 616 17.77 -43.68 39.64
CA GLU A 616 17.39 -45.08 39.89
C GLU A 616 17.05 -45.84 38.59
N ARG A 617 16.82 -45.11 37.50
CA ARG A 617 16.40 -45.66 36.20
C ARG A 617 17.43 -45.45 35.09
N ALA A 618 18.66 -45.07 35.45
CA ALA A 618 19.74 -44.79 34.51
C ALA A 618 20.14 -46.01 33.66
N GLU A 619 20.02 -47.22 34.21
CA GLU A 619 20.33 -48.48 33.54
C GLU A 619 19.15 -49.07 32.75
N VAL A 620 17.97 -48.45 32.78
CA VAL A 620 16.78 -48.94 32.06
C VAL A 620 16.76 -48.36 30.64
N PRO A 621 16.89 -49.19 29.58
CA PRO A 621 16.92 -48.71 28.20
C PRO A 621 15.66 -47.94 27.80
N LEU A 622 14.48 -48.42 28.17
CA LEU A 622 13.22 -47.76 27.84
C LEU A 622 12.15 -48.00 28.90
N GLU A 623 11.48 -46.93 29.30
CA GLU A 623 10.26 -46.98 30.09
C GLU A 623 9.22 -46.02 29.49
N ILE A 624 8.02 -46.55 29.25
CA ILE A 624 6.86 -45.79 28.77
C ILE A 624 5.79 -45.81 29.85
N THR A 625 5.25 -44.64 30.20
CA THR A 625 4.21 -44.52 31.22
C THR A 625 3.04 -43.65 30.74
N GLY A 626 1.84 -44.23 30.68
CA GLY A 626 0.57 -43.55 30.41
C GLY A 626 0.48 -42.87 29.04
N LEU A 627 1.22 -43.37 28.04
CA LEU A 627 1.45 -42.65 26.79
C LEU A 627 0.18 -42.59 25.93
N SER A 628 -0.21 -41.37 25.52
CA SER A 628 -1.41 -41.13 24.73
C SER A 628 -1.21 -40.11 23.61
N LYS A 629 -1.80 -40.38 22.44
CA LYS A 629 -1.76 -39.51 21.26
C LYS A 629 -3.07 -39.51 20.47
N LYS A 630 -3.55 -38.31 20.13
CA LYS A 630 -4.70 -38.02 19.27
C LYS A 630 -4.27 -37.10 18.12
N TYR A 631 -4.63 -37.45 16.90
CA TYR A 631 -4.40 -36.58 15.74
C TYR A 631 -5.61 -35.69 15.48
N SER A 632 -5.37 -34.42 15.13
CA SER A 632 -6.38 -33.35 15.06
C SER A 632 -7.49 -33.56 14.03
N ARG A 633 -7.32 -34.48 13.07
CA ARG A 633 -8.32 -34.78 12.03
C ARG A 633 -9.25 -35.96 12.35
N SER A 634 -9.06 -36.65 13.48
CA SER A 634 -9.91 -37.77 13.90
C SER A 634 -10.46 -37.49 15.30
N ALA A 635 -11.65 -36.89 15.36
CA ALA A 635 -12.22 -36.39 16.61
C ALA A 635 -12.50 -37.48 17.66
N ASP A 636 -12.62 -38.77 17.28
CA ASP A 636 -12.97 -39.84 18.22
C ASP A 636 -12.00 -41.03 18.28
N ARG A 637 -10.84 -41.00 17.58
CA ARG A 637 -9.91 -42.14 17.54
C ARG A 637 -8.52 -41.77 18.06
N TYR A 638 -8.15 -42.35 19.21
CA TYR A 638 -6.78 -42.32 19.72
C TYR A 638 -5.88 -43.17 18.83
N ALA A 639 -4.71 -42.66 18.46
CA ALA A 639 -3.69 -43.46 17.78
C ALA A 639 -2.90 -44.33 18.77
N VAL A 640 -2.68 -43.79 19.98
CA VAL A 640 -2.16 -44.52 21.15
C VAL A 640 -2.92 -44.02 22.37
N ARG A 641 -3.32 -44.89 23.28
CA ARG A 641 -4.06 -44.56 24.50
C ARG A 641 -3.55 -45.38 25.68
N ASP A 642 -3.04 -44.67 26.68
CA ASP A 642 -2.61 -45.23 27.97
C ASP A 642 -1.63 -46.41 27.86
N LEU A 643 -0.65 -46.29 26.96
CA LEU A 643 0.36 -47.32 26.75
C LEU A 643 1.44 -47.22 27.82
N SER A 644 1.70 -48.31 28.55
CA SER A 644 2.76 -48.40 29.55
C SER A 644 3.49 -49.74 29.48
N PHE A 645 4.81 -49.73 29.28
CA PHE A 645 5.66 -50.92 29.35
C PHE A 645 7.12 -50.52 29.55
N ARG A 646 7.95 -51.49 29.94
CA ARG A 646 9.38 -51.31 30.22
C ARG A 646 10.21 -52.35 29.46
N VAL A 647 11.40 -51.95 29.03
CA VAL A 647 12.36 -52.80 28.31
C VAL A 647 13.66 -52.82 29.10
N GLU A 648 14.17 -54.01 29.37
CA GLU A 648 15.43 -54.22 30.08
C GLU A 648 16.61 -54.33 29.12
N LYS A 649 17.82 -54.21 29.68
CA LYS A 649 19.09 -54.27 28.93
C LYS A 649 19.29 -55.64 28.28
N GLY A 650 19.72 -55.65 27.02
CA GLY A 650 19.99 -56.88 26.26
C GLY A 650 18.74 -57.59 25.71
N GLN A 651 17.55 -57.01 25.88
CA GLN A 651 16.33 -57.57 25.30
C GLN A 651 16.23 -57.23 23.80
N VAL A 652 15.82 -58.22 23.01
CA VAL A 652 15.23 -58.00 21.69
C VAL A 652 13.71 -58.01 21.86
N LEU A 653 13.08 -56.84 21.72
CA LEU A 653 11.66 -56.63 21.94
C LEU A 653 10.89 -56.52 20.62
N GLY A 654 9.91 -57.38 20.40
CA GLY A 654 8.99 -57.32 19.27
C GLY A 654 7.73 -56.53 19.61
N LEU A 655 7.50 -55.40 18.95
CA LEU A 655 6.23 -54.68 18.98
C LEU A 655 5.30 -55.26 17.92
N LEU A 656 4.30 -56.01 18.35
CA LEU A 656 3.44 -56.83 17.51
C LEU A 656 2.00 -56.30 17.51
N GLY A 657 1.35 -56.30 16.36
CA GLY A 657 -0.05 -55.86 16.24
C GLY A 657 -0.46 -55.61 14.78
N PRO A 658 -1.76 -55.60 14.47
CA PRO A 658 -2.24 -55.36 13.11
C PRO A 658 -1.91 -53.94 12.63
N ASN A 659 -2.02 -53.72 11.32
CA ASN A 659 -1.85 -52.39 10.75
C ASN A 659 -2.84 -51.41 11.38
N GLY A 660 -2.33 -50.28 11.88
CA GLY A 660 -3.14 -49.30 12.62
C GLY A 660 -3.27 -49.54 14.12
N ALA A 661 -2.55 -50.51 14.70
CA ALA A 661 -2.48 -50.74 16.16
C ALA A 661 -1.73 -49.64 16.94
N GLY A 662 -1.08 -48.68 16.27
CA GLY A 662 -0.37 -47.56 16.89
C GLY A 662 1.16 -47.69 16.95
N LYS A 663 1.73 -48.81 16.47
CA LYS A 663 3.18 -49.13 16.52
C LYS A 663 4.10 -47.99 16.06
N THR A 664 3.99 -47.59 14.79
CA THR A 664 4.79 -46.49 14.22
C THR A 664 4.56 -45.16 14.95
N THR A 665 3.35 -44.89 15.45
CA THR A 665 3.08 -43.67 16.23
C THR A 665 3.80 -43.71 17.58
N THR A 666 3.86 -44.86 18.25
CA THR A 666 4.66 -45.06 19.46
C THR A 666 6.16 -44.87 19.18
N LEU A 667 6.70 -45.47 18.11
CA LEU A 667 8.12 -45.34 17.76
C LEU A 667 8.49 -43.89 17.41
N ARG A 668 7.65 -43.17 16.67
CA ARG A 668 7.87 -41.73 16.39
C ARG A 668 7.87 -40.85 17.64
N MET A 669 7.05 -41.19 18.64
CA MET A 669 7.07 -40.48 19.93
C MET A 669 8.33 -40.79 20.74
N LEU A 670 8.82 -42.03 20.70
CA LEU A 670 10.05 -42.45 21.38
C LEU A 670 11.29 -41.75 20.81
N MET A 671 11.35 -41.54 19.51
CA MET A 671 12.43 -40.75 18.88
C MET A 671 12.28 -39.23 19.09
N GLY A 672 11.20 -38.76 19.73
CA GLY A 672 10.91 -37.35 19.89
C GLY A 672 10.50 -36.62 18.60
N LEU A 673 10.17 -37.34 17.52
CA LEU A 673 9.68 -36.75 16.26
C LEU A 673 8.26 -36.19 16.42
N ILE A 674 7.46 -36.80 17.30
CA ILE A 674 6.10 -36.37 17.62
C ILE A 674 5.96 -36.26 19.13
N ARG A 675 5.31 -35.19 19.61
CA ARG A 675 5.05 -34.99 21.05
C ARG A 675 3.81 -35.78 21.49
N PRO A 676 3.85 -36.54 22.60
CA PRO A 676 2.65 -37.13 23.19
C PRO A 676 1.70 -36.05 23.73
N ASP A 677 0.41 -36.34 23.77
CA ASP A 677 -0.58 -35.43 24.36
C ASP A 677 -0.72 -35.67 25.88
N ALA A 678 -0.44 -36.88 26.35
CA ALA A 678 -0.31 -37.25 27.75
C ALA A 678 0.68 -38.43 27.92
N GLY A 679 1.17 -38.62 29.15
CA GLY A 679 2.20 -39.61 29.48
C GLY A 679 3.63 -39.14 29.21
N GLU A 680 4.60 -39.99 29.54
CA GLU A 680 6.03 -39.73 29.29
C GLU A 680 6.77 -40.97 28.80
N ILE A 681 7.88 -40.74 28.12
CA ILE A 681 8.83 -41.76 27.67
C ILE A 681 10.17 -41.41 28.29
N ARG A 682 10.82 -42.37 28.96
CA ARG A 682 12.16 -42.23 29.52
C ARG A 682 13.09 -43.25 28.88
N VAL A 683 14.28 -42.79 28.51
CA VAL A 683 15.38 -43.61 27.99
C VAL A 683 16.57 -43.36 28.89
N PHE A 684 17.13 -44.41 29.51
CA PHE A 684 18.22 -44.30 30.49
C PHE A 684 17.95 -43.23 31.57
N GLY A 685 16.74 -43.20 32.12
CA GLY A 685 16.29 -42.23 33.14
C GLY A 685 15.98 -40.81 32.62
N HIS A 686 16.25 -40.51 31.34
CA HIS A 686 16.05 -39.20 30.74
C HIS A 686 14.70 -39.11 30.00
N ALA A 687 13.91 -38.08 30.28
CA ALA A 687 12.66 -37.84 29.56
C ALA A 687 12.92 -37.45 28.09
N ILE A 688 12.27 -38.16 27.17
CA ILE A 688 12.34 -37.91 25.73
C ILE A 688 11.59 -36.64 25.36
N ARG A 689 12.25 -35.82 24.55
CA ARG A 689 11.70 -34.63 23.90
C ARG A 689 12.48 -34.36 22.61
N PRO A 690 11.92 -33.56 21.68
CA PRO A 690 12.68 -33.13 20.51
C PRO A 690 14.05 -32.54 20.92
N GLY A 691 15.12 -33.10 20.38
CA GLY A 691 16.51 -32.70 20.68
C GLY A 691 17.03 -33.08 22.07
N ALA A 692 16.48 -34.09 22.72
CA ALA A 692 17.03 -34.59 23.99
C ALA A 692 18.44 -35.19 23.79
N PRO A 693 19.45 -34.81 24.62
CA PRO A 693 20.81 -35.34 24.47
C PRO A 693 20.91 -36.87 24.50
N VAL A 694 20.03 -37.53 25.26
CA VAL A 694 19.99 -39.00 25.35
C VAL A 694 19.69 -39.69 24.01
N LEU A 695 19.09 -38.98 23.04
CA LEU A 695 18.86 -39.53 21.69
C LEU A 695 20.15 -39.87 20.96
N SER A 696 21.32 -39.34 21.37
CA SER A 696 22.61 -39.77 20.81
C SER A 696 22.97 -41.21 21.16
N ARG A 697 22.31 -41.80 22.18
CA ARG A 697 22.42 -43.21 22.59
C ARG A 697 21.34 -44.09 21.97
N VAL A 698 20.52 -43.55 21.07
CA VAL A 698 19.43 -44.25 20.39
C VAL A 698 19.67 -44.24 18.88
N GLY A 699 19.75 -45.43 18.29
CA GLY A 699 19.78 -45.64 16.85
C GLY A 699 18.37 -45.94 16.36
N ALA A 700 17.97 -45.38 15.22
CA ALA A 700 16.63 -45.62 14.71
C ALA A 700 16.55 -45.72 13.19
N PHE A 701 15.73 -46.65 12.72
CA PHE A 701 15.29 -46.80 11.34
C PHE A 701 13.77 -46.82 11.29
N VAL A 702 13.17 -45.70 10.87
CA VAL A 702 11.71 -45.52 10.79
C VAL A 702 11.36 -44.81 9.49
N GLU A 703 10.40 -45.34 8.72
CA GLU A 703 9.91 -44.79 7.44
C GLU A 703 10.87 -44.80 6.23
N GLY A 704 11.64 -45.89 6.04
CA GLY A 704 12.41 -46.11 4.81
C GLY A 704 13.65 -45.21 4.67
N ALA A 705 14.69 -45.70 4.00
CA ALA A 705 15.98 -45.02 3.98
C ALA A 705 16.09 -44.01 2.84
N GLY A 706 16.22 -42.73 3.18
CA GLY A 706 16.41 -41.62 2.24
C GLY A 706 17.86 -41.48 1.76
N PHE A 707 18.42 -42.52 1.13
CA PHE A 707 19.79 -42.50 0.62
C PHE A 707 19.92 -41.71 -0.68
N LEU A 708 21.08 -41.06 -0.88
CA LEU A 708 21.46 -40.45 -2.14
C LEU A 708 21.87 -41.54 -3.13
N PRO A 709 21.11 -41.78 -4.22
CA PRO A 709 21.24 -42.98 -5.05
C PRO A 709 22.53 -43.01 -5.89
N HIS A 710 23.14 -41.85 -6.13
CA HIS A 710 24.35 -41.72 -6.93
C HIS A 710 25.65 -41.86 -6.10
N LEU A 711 25.55 -41.78 -4.77
CA LEU A 711 26.70 -41.95 -3.87
C LEU A 711 26.89 -43.42 -3.50
N SER A 712 28.12 -43.78 -3.11
CA SER A 712 28.40 -45.11 -2.60
C SER A 712 27.71 -45.36 -1.26
N GLY A 713 27.58 -46.62 -0.86
CA GLY A 713 27.04 -46.95 0.47
C GLY A 713 27.86 -46.29 1.58
N ARG A 714 29.19 -46.29 1.46
CA ARG A 714 30.09 -45.67 2.44
C ARG A 714 29.93 -44.16 2.52
N ASP A 715 29.89 -43.47 1.38
CA ASP A 715 29.74 -42.01 1.33
C ASP A 715 28.42 -41.55 1.94
N ASN A 716 27.34 -42.33 1.77
CA ASN A 716 26.05 -42.04 2.39
C ASN A 716 26.13 -42.08 3.93
N LEU A 717 26.87 -43.05 4.50
CA LEU A 717 27.05 -43.16 5.95
C LEU A 717 27.93 -42.05 6.51
N GLU A 718 29.03 -41.74 5.82
CA GLU A 718 29.95 -40.66 6.21
C GLU A 718 29.24 -39.30 6.19
N LEU A 719 28.48 -39.01 5.12
CA LEU A 719 27.72 -37.77 4.99
C LEU A 719 26.64 -37.66 6.06
N TYR A 720 25.95 -38.76 6.36
CA TYR A 720 24.95 -38.78 7.43
C TYR A 720 25.58 -38.48 8.79
N TRP A 721 26.72 -39.11 9.12
CA TRP A 721 27.42 -38.84 10.38
C TRP A 721 27.87 -37.38 10.49
N GLN A 722 28.44 -36.82 9.43
CA GLN A 722 28.86 -35.42 9.40
C GLN A 722 27.68 -34.46 9.67
N ALA A 723 26.49 -34.77 9.14
CA ALA A 723 25.30 -33.96 9.37
C ALA A 723 24.83 -33.95 10.84
N THR A 724 25.21 -34.94 11.65
CA THR A 724 24.92 -34.95 13.10
C THR A 724 25.77 -33.95 13.89
N GLY A 725 26.89 -33.48 13.32
CA GLY A 725 27.85 -32.61 14.01
C GLY A 725 28.67 -33.27 15.11
N ARG A 726 28.60 -34.61 15.23
CA ARG A 726 29.34 -35.41 16.23
C ARG A 726 30.79 -35.66 15.76
N PRO A 727 31.75 -35.87 16.68
CA PRO A 727 33.13 -36.20 16.33
C PRO A 727 33.22 -37.44 15.45
N ALA A 728 34.11 -37.43 14.44
CA ALA A 728 34.28 -38.55 13.52
C ALA A 728 34.78 -39.83 14.20
N ALA A 729 35.53 -39.70 15.31
CA ALA A 729 36.03 -40.82 16.10
C ALA A 729 34.90 -41.68 16.72
N ASP A 730 33.75 -41.06 17.00
CA ASP A 730 32.61 -41.73 17.64
C ASP A 730 31.67 -42.39 16.61
N ALA A 731 32.04 -42.42 15.32
CA ALA A 731 31.15 -42.89 14.26
C ALA A 731 31.02 -44.42 14.19
N HIS A 732 32.08 -45.15 14.58
CA HIS A 732 32.13 -46.62 14.53
C HIS A 732 31.67 -47.22 13.19
N ILE A 733 31.98 -46.55 12.07
CA ILE A 733 31.48 -46.91 10.74
C ILE A 733 31.90 -48.34 10.35
N ASP A 734 33.16 -48.71 10.56
CA ASP A 734 33.67 -50.03 10.15
C ASP A 734 33.03 -51.17 10.97
N GLU A 735 32.81 -50.97 12.28
CA GLU A 735 32.13 -51.92 13.18
C GLU A 735 30.66 -52.11 12.79
N ALA A 736 29.94 -51.01 12.49
CA ALA A 736 28.56 -51.05 12.01
C ALA A 736 28.43 -51.78 10.66
N LEU A 737 29.42 -51.61 9.78
CA LEU A 737 29.47 -52.26 8.47
C LEU A 737 29.79 -53.75 8.54
N GLU A 738 30.66 -54.16 9.46
CA GLU A 738 30.96 -55.56 9.75
C GLU A 738 29.69 -56.29 10.23
N ILE A 739 28.96 -55.68 11.18
CA ILE A 739 27.72 -56.25 11.72
C ILE A 739 26.63 -56.36 10.63
N ALA A 740 26.48 -55.34 9.79
CA ALA A 740 25.49 -55.29 8.71
C ALA A 740 25.80 -56.22 7.52
N GLY A 741 27.04 -56.69 7.36
CA GLY A 741 27.41 -57.72 6.38
C GLY A 741 27.19 -57.32 4.92
N LEU A 742 27.68 -56.13 4.52
CA LEU A 742 27.54 -55.61 3.14
C LEU A 742 28.76 -55.86 2.23
N GLY A 743 29.93 -56.18 2.80
CA GLY A 743 31.15 -56.53 2.06
C GLY A 743 31.56 -55.50 0.98
N ASP A 744 32.08 -56.00 -0.15
CA ASP A 744 32.56 -55.16 -1.27
C ASP A 744 31.47 -54.32 -1.95
N ALA A 745 30.19 -54.54 -1.62
CA ALA A 745 29.11 -53.76 -2.20
C ALA A 745 29.17 -52.27 -1.80
N LEU A 746 29.82 -51.94 -0.68
CA LEU A 746 29.88 -50.59 -0.09
C LEU A 746 30.53 -49.53 -0.99
N ALA A 747 31.43 -49.94 -1.89
CA ALA A 747 32.08 -49.06 -2.85
C ALA A 747 31.20 -48.76 -4.09
N ARG A 748 30.06 -49.44 -4.24
CA ARG A 748 29.13 -49.24 -5.36
C ARG A 748 28.04 -48.23 -5.01
N ALA A 749 27.56 -47.52 -6.03
CA ALA A 749 26.48 -46.55 -5.88
C ALA A 749 25.18 -47.22 -5.39
N VAL A 750 24.47 -46.59 -4.44
CA VAL A 750 23.27 -47.16 -3.81
C VAL A 750 22.15 -47.45 -4.82
N ARG A 751 22.10 -46.78 -5.97
CA ARG A 751 21.14 -47.11 -7.06
C ARG A 751 21.23 -48.55 -7.56
N THR A 752 22.39 -49.21 -7.42
CA THR A 752 22.58 -50.60 -7.86
C THR A 752 22.26 -51.62 -6.78
N TYR A 753 21.77 -51.18 -5.61
CA TYR A 753 21.49 -52.06 -4.48
C TYR A 753 20.12 -52.70 -4.62
N SER A 754 20.01 -53.99 -4.27
CA SER A 754 18.72 -54.64 -4.08
C SER A 754 17.97 -54.03 -2.88
N GLN A 755 16.69 -54.36 -2.72
CA GLN A 755 15.92 -53.91 -1.56
C GLN A 755 16.55 -54.39 -0.23
N GLY A 756 16.97 -55.65 -0.14
CA GLY A 756 17.69 -56.18 1.04
C GLY A 756 19.04 -55.52 1.31
N MET A 757 19.77 -55.12 0.27
CA MET A 757 21.01 -54.36 0.46
C MET A 757 20.76 -52.93 0.96
N ARG A 758 19.70 -52.26 0.48
CA ARG A 758 19.30 -50.92 0.96
C ARG A 758 18.84 -50.96 2.41
N GLN A 759 18.10 -51.99 2.82
CA GLN A 759 17.69 -52.16 4.21
C GLN A 759 18.87 -52.45 5.14
N ARG A 760 19.82 -53.30 4.72
CA ARG A 760 21.08 -53.50 5.48
C ARG A 760 21.87 -52.21 5.64
N LEU A 761 21.96 -51.39 4.60
CA LEU A 761 22.63 -50.09 4.68
C LEU A 761 21.90 -49.13 5.65
N ALA A 762 20.57 -49.18 5.67
CA ALA A 762 19.74 -48.39 6.60
C ALA A 762 19.96 -48.79 8.07
N ILE A 763 20.16 -50.08 8.31
CA ILE A 763 20.46 -50.59 9.64
C ILE A 763 21.89 -50.24 10.04
N ALA A 764 22.86 -50.34 9.13
CA ALA A 764 24.21 -49.84 9.37
C ALA A 764 24.21 -48.35 9.73
N GLN A 765 23.39 -47.55 9.04
CA GLN A 765 23.19 -46.12 9.35
C GLN A 765 22.60 -45.91 10.76
N ALA A 766 21.62 -46.73 11.16
CA ALA A 766 21.04 -46.66 12.50
C ALA A 766 22.01 -47.14 13.60
N MET A 767 23.00 -47.98 13.26
CA MET A 767 24.03 -48.48 14.17
C MET A 767 25.23 -47.52 14.34
N LEU A 768 25.31 -46.44 13.56
CA LEU A 768 26.41 -45.48 13.67
C LEU A 768 26.52 -44.90 15.08
N GLY A 769 27.74 -44.92 15.63
CA GLY A 769 28.02 -44.58 17.03
C GLY A 769 27.58 -45.62 18.05
N MET A 770 27.28 -46.85 17.61
CA MET A 770 26.97 -48.04 18.40
C MET A 770 25.99 -47.78 19.57
N PRO A 771 24.79 -47.24 19.28
CA PRO A 771 23.84 -46.84 20.29
C PRO A 771 23.39 -48.03 21.17
N ASP A 772 23.19 -47.74 22.46
CA ASP A 772 22.77 -48.73 23.46
C ASP A 772 21.34 -49.27 23.22
N LEU A 773 20.50 -48.49 22.52
CA LEU A 773 19.15 -48.83 22.13
C LEU A 773 18.96 -48.64 20.62
N LEU A 774 18.63 -49.72 19.89
CA LEU A 774 18.35 -49.70 18.45
C LEU A 774 16.86 -49.93 18.18
N ILE A 775 16.25 -49.12 17.32
CA ILE A 775 14.81 -49.15 17.04
C ILE A 775 14.56 -49.30 15.55
N LEU A 776 13.86 -50.36 15.15
CA LEU A 776 13.65 -50.73 13.76
C LEU A 776 12.15 -50.88 13.48
N ASP A 777 11.58 -50.08 12.58
CA ASP A 777 10.18 -50.19 12.16
C ASP A 777 10.07 -51.01 10.87
N GLU A 778 9.47 -52.21 10.97
CA GLU A 778 9.22 -53.15 9.86
C GLU A 778 10.48 -53.44 9.00
N PRO A 779 11.62 -53.82 9.62
CA PRO A 779 12.92 -53.92 8.93
C PRO A 779 13.00 -55.03 7.87
N THR A 780 12.06 -55.96 7.86
CA THR A 780 12.00 -57.13 6.97
C THR A 780 10.96 -57.02 5.87
N ASN A 781 10.22 -55.90 5.84
CA ASN A 781 9.13 -55.72 4.89
C ASN A 781 9.64 -55.74 3.44
N GLY A 782 9.05 -56.59 2.61
CA GLY A 782 9.40 -56.76 1.19
C GLY A 782 10.76 -57.45 0.93
N LEU A 783 11.24 -58.25 1.88
CA LEU A 783 12.41 -59.12 1.71
C LEU A 783 12.02 -60.56 1.38
N ASP A 784 12.84 -61.23 0.58
CA ASP A 784 12.71 -62.66 0.33
C ASP A 784 13.14 -63.47 1.58
N PRO A 785 12.63 -64.70 1.79
CA PRO A 785 12.94 -65.49 3.00
C PRO A 785 14.42 -65.64 3.37
N PRO A 786 15.38 -65.82 2.42
CA PRO A 786 16.81 -65.82 2.76
C PRO A 786 17.30 -64.48 3.32
N GLN A 787 16.81 -63.36 2.77
CA GLN A 787 17.19 -62.00 3.19
C GLN A 787 16.60 -61.66 4.57
N ILE A 788 15.40 -62.17 4.90
CA ILE A 788 14.80 -62.07 6.23
C ILE A 788 15.67 -62.80 7.26
N ARG A 789 16.15 -64.01 6.95
CA ARG A 789 17.04 -64.77 7.84
C ARG A 789 18.37 -64.04 8.07
N GLU A 790 18.99 -63.52 7.00
CA GLU A 790 20.20 -62.71 7.12
C GLU A 790 19.98 -61.47 8.00
N MET A 791 18.84 -60.79 7.84
CA MET A 791 18.48 -59.60 8.62
C MET A 791 18.29 -59.94 10.11
N ARG A 792 17.65 -61.06 10.39
CA ARG A 792 17.49 -61.59 11.74
C ARG A 792 18.83 -61.78 12.43
N ASP A 793 19.78 -62.41 11.74
CA ASP A 793 21.11 -62.69 12.30
C ASP A 793 21.88 -61.38 12.59
N VAL A 794 21.68 -60.31 11.81
CA VAL A 794 22.24 -58.98 12.08
C VAL A 794 21.68 -58.39 13.39
N MET A 795 20.36 -58.48 13.60
CA MET A 795 19.71 -57.98 14.82
C MET A 795 20.15 -58.76 16.07
N ILE A 796 20.25 -60.08 15.96
CA ILE A 796 20.70 -60.96 17.06
C ILE A 796 22.15 -60.66 17.42
N ARG A 797 23.07 -60.59 16.43
CA ARG A 797 24.48 -60.24 16.68
C ARG A 797 24.67 -58.88 17.34
N TYR A 798 23.84 -57.90 16.98
CA TYR A 798 23.87 -56.59 17.63
C TYR A 798 23.45 -56.66 19.11
N ALA A 799 22.43 -57.48 19.42
CA ALA A 799 21.93 -57.69 20.78
C ALA A 799 22.87 -58.53 21.66
N GLU A 800 23.59 -59.52 21.08
CA GLU A 800 24.62 -60.32 21.78
C GLU A 800 25.72 -59.46 22.41
N GLY A 801 25.97 -58.26 21.87
CA GLY A 801 26.84 -57.24 22.45
C GLY A 801 26.29 -56.54 23.71
N GLY A 802 25.18 -57.01 24.29
CA GLY A 802 24.54 -56.45 25.49
C GLY A 802 23.68 -55.20 25.24
N ARG A 803 23.37 -54.92 23.96
CA ARG A 803 22.58 -53.76 23.51
C ARG A 803 21.12 -54.16 23.34
N THR A 804 20.19 -53.22 23.51
CA THR A 804 18.75 -53.48 23.42
C THR A 804 18.25 -53.16 22.02
N VAL A 805 17.42 -54.04 21.43
CA VAL A 805 16.85 -53.84 20.09
C VAL A 805 15.32 -53.90 20.18
N ILE A 806 14.63 -52.91 19.60
CA ILE A 806 13.18 -52.87 19.49
C ILE A 806 12.82 -52.98 18.01
N VAL A 807 12.04 -53.99 17.66
CA VAL A 807 11.59 -54.24 16.29
C VAL A 807 10.06 -54.18 16.25
N SER A 808 9.50 -53.41 15.33
CA SER A 808 8.08 -53.47 14.99
C SER A 808 7.92 -54.39 13.79
N SER A 809 7.07 -55.42 13.91
CA SER A 809 6.74 -56.32 12.80
C SER A 809 5.28 -56.75 12.89
N HIS A 810 4.68 -57.05 11.74
CA HIS A 810 3.37 -57.70 11.64
C HIS A 810 3.49 -59.19 11.26
N LEU A 811 4.70 -59.68 11.00
CA LEU A 811 4.99 -61.07 10.65
C LEU A 811 5.33 -61.87 11.92
N LEU A 812 4.38 -62.67 12.37
CA LEU A 812 4.47 -63.44 13.61
C LEU A 812 5.64 -64.43 13.63
N SER A 813 5.88 -65.12 12.50
CA SER A 813 6.94 -66.11 12.35
C SER A 813 8.35 -65.52 12.45
N GLU A 814 8.52 -64.26 12.09
CA GLU A 814 9.80 -63.54 12.23
C GLU A 814 10.04 -63.15 13.68
N VAL A 815 9.01 -62.63 14.33
CA VAL A 815 9.04 -62.16 15.71
C VAL A 815 9.32 -63.30 16.68
N GLU A 816 8.69 -64.47 16.50
CA GLU A 816 8.92 -65.68 17.31
C GLU A 816 10.39 -66.14 17.28
N GLN A 817 11.05 -65.99 16.14
CA GLN A 817 12.42 -66.48 15.93
C GLN A 817 13.52 -65.47 16.27
N SER A 818 13.17 -64.19 16.40
CA SER A 818 14.13 -63.08 16.51
C SER A 818 14.06 -62.35 17.85
N CYS A 819 12.88 -62.35 18.48
CA CYS A 819 12.63 -61.58 19.69
C CYS A 819 12.73 -62.46 20.94
N THR A 820 13.15 -61.86 22.04
CA THR A 820 13.15 -62.48 23.37
C THR A 820 11.86 -62.17 24.14
N HIS A 821 11.30 -60.99 23.90
CA HIS A 821 10.12 -60.44 24.58
C HIS A 821 9.19 -59.77 23.56
N LEU A 822 7.89 -59.77 23.80
CA LEU A 822 6.89 -59.16 22.93
C LEU A 822 6.03 -58.15 23.68
N VAL A 823 5.56 -57.16 22.92
CA VAL A 823 4.51 -56.22 23.31
C VAL A 823 3.43 -56.29 22.24
N VAL A 824 2.29 -56.87 22.59
CA VAL A 824 1.13 -56.99 21.70
C VAL A 824 0.25 -55.75 21.86
N MET A 825 0.01 -55.04 20.76
CA MET A 825 -0.83 -53.86 20.69
C MET A 825 -2.06 -54.08 19.80
N ASP A 826 -3.22 -53.61 20.25
CA ASP A 826 -4.43 -53.48 19.44
C ASP A 826 -5.08 -52.11 19.64
N ARG A 827 -5.55 -51.51 18.54
CA ARG A 827 -6.26 -50.21 18.53
C ARG A 827 -5.64 -49.12 19.42
N GLY A 828 -4.30 -49.05 19.47
CA GLY A 828 -3.55 -48.05 20.23
C GLY A 828 -3.36 -48.37 21.71
N ARG A 829 -3.72 -49.56 22.20
CA ARG A 829 -3.57 -49.98 23.60
C ARG A 829 -2.67 -51.21 23.73
N LEU A 830 -2.11 -51.39 24.92
CA LEU A 830 -1.41 -52.63 25.29
C LEU A 830 -2.42 -53.75 25.52
N VAL A 831 -2.21 -54.89 24.88
CA VAL A 831 -2.97 -56.14 25.14
C VAL A 831 -2.19 -57.01 26.12
N GLN A 832 -0.93 -57.31 25.81
CA GLN A 832 -0.05 -58.13 26.66
C GLN A 832 1.42 -57.78 26.41
N ALA A 833 2.28 -57.94 27.43
CA ALA A 833 3.73 -57.82 27.31
C ALA A 833 4.44 -58.87 28.17
N GLY A 834 5.51 -59.48 27.65
CA GLY A 834 6.26 -60.52 28.36
C GLY A 834 7.24 -61.30 27.46
N PRO A 835 7.98 -62.29 28.00
CA PRO A 835 8.81 -63.20 27.21
C PRO A 835 8.00 -63.93 26.15
N VAL A 836 8.59 -64.19 24.97
CA VAL A 836 7.91 -64.90 23.86
C VAL A 836 7.35 -66.24 24.34
N ALA A 837 8.14 -67.00 25.11
CA ALA A 837 7.76 -68.33 25.61
C ALA A 837 6.50 -68.33 26.49
N GLU A 838 6.27 -67.25 27.26
CA GLU A 838 5.08 -67.11 28.12
C GLU A 838 3.83 -66.74 27.31
N ILE A 839 4.00 -66.00 26.21
CA ILE A 839 2.90 -65.57 25.34
C ILE A 839 2.50 -66.70 24.38
N THR A 840 3.44 -67.55 23.96
CA THR A 840 3.14 -68.73 23.13
C THR A 840 2.45 -69.85 23.92
N GLY A 841 2.73 -69.99 25.23
CA GLY A 841 2.15 -71.02 26.11
C GLY A 841 2.42 -72.48 25.68
N GLU A 842 2.30 -73.43 26.61
CA GLU A 842 2.07 -74.84 26.21
C GLU A 842 0.66 -74.90 25.63
N SER A 843 0.52 -74.69 24.33
CA SER A 843 -0.70 -75.07 23.65
C SER A 843 -0.86 -76.58 23.83
N ASP A 844 -1.86 -76.99 24.62
CA ASP A 844 -2.39 -78.37 24.74
C ASP A 844 -2.93 -78.92 23.39
N THR A 845 -2.57 -78.25 22.29
CA THR A 845 -2.94 -78.55 20.92
C THR A 845 -1.86 -79.43 20.30
N LEU A 846 -2.22 -80.68 20.03
CA LEU A 846 -1.40 -81.65 19.33
C LEU A 846 -1.83 -81.73 17.87
N LEU A 847 -0.86 -81.79 16.96
CA LEU A 847 -1.09 -82.17 15.58
C LEU A 847 -0.99 -83.69 15.48
N VAL A 848 -2.09 -84.31 15.12
CA VAL A 848 -2.24 -85.74 14.88
C VAL A 848 -2.25 -85.97 13.38
N THR A 849 -1.19 -86.57 12.84
CA THR A 849 -1.12 -86.95 11.43
C THR A 849 -1.73 -88.34 11.24
N VAL A 850 -2.48 -88.52 10.15
CA VAL A 850 -3.26 -89.72 9.86
C VAL A 850 -3.02 -90.18 8.42
N ASP A 851 -3.06 -91.50 8.18
CA ASP A 851 -2.95 -92.09 6.85
C ASP A 851 -4.32 -92.15 6.18
N GLY A 852 -4.62 -91.17 5.33
CA GLY A 852 -5.88 -91.05 4.62
C GLY A 852 -6.81 -89.96 5.17
N GLU A 853 -7.98 -89.83 4.55
CA GLU A 853 -8.90 -88.74 4.82
C GLU A 853 -9.84 -89.08 6.00
N VAL A 854 -9.85 -88.25 7.05
CA VAL A 854 -10.75 -88.47 8.19
C VAL A 854 -12.14 -87.92 7.88
N PRO A 855 -13.20 -88.76 7.90
CA PRO A 855 -14.57 -88.29 7.65
C PRO A 855 -15.05 -87.34 8.76
N GLU A 856 -15.80 -86.30 8.38
CA GLU A 856 -16.33 -85.30 9.31
C GLU A 856 -17.08 -85.87 10.54
N PRO A 857 -17.91 -86.92 10.39
CA PRO A 857 -18.58 -87.53 11.55
C PRO A 857 -17.62 -88.14 12.57
N LEU A 858 -16.40 -88.47 12.17
CA LEU A 858 -15.35 -88.96 13.05
C LEU A 858 -14.66 -87.81 13.79
N VAL A 859 -14.46 -86.65 13.14
CA VAL A 859 -13.92 -85.44 13.76
C VAL A 859 -14.84 -84.93 14.87
N GLU A 860 -16.16 -84.90 14.63
CA GLU A 860 -17.15 -84.52 15.64
C GLU A 860 -17.15 -85.49 16.84
N LYS A 861 -17.01 -86.79 16.59
CA LYS A 861 -16.88 -87.79 17.67
C LYS A 861 -15.62 -87.60 18.48
N ILE A 862 -14.49 -87.28 17.84
CA ILE A 862 -13.22 -87.02 18.52
C ILE A 862 -13.32 -85.74 19.37
N ALA A 863 -13.95 -84.68 18.85
CA ALA A 863 -14.19 -83.45 19.60
C ALA A 863 -15.11 -83.65 20.82
N ALA A 864 -15.95 -84.68 20.82
CA ALA A 864 -16.86 -85.01 21.92
C ALA A 864 -16.25 -85.97 22.96
N LEU A 865 -15.00 -86.42 22.80
CA LEU A 865 -14.34 -87.30 23.77
C LEU A 865 -14.04 -86.56 25.08
N PRO A 866 -14.16 -87.23 26.25
CA PRO A 866 -13.85 -86.63 27.53
C PRO A 866 -12.40 -86.16 27.58
N GLY A 867 -12.19 -84.89 27.93
CA GLY A 867 -10.87 -84.29 28.04
C GLY A 867 -10.26 -83.81 26.72
N ILE A 868 -11.02 -83.83 25.61
CA ILE A 868 -10.69 -83.13 24.36
C ILE A 868 -11.57 -81.88 24.25
N GLY A 869 -10.96 -80.71 24.22
CA GLY A 869 -11.67 -79.43 24.15
C GLY A 869 -12.07 -79.01 22.73
N SER A 870 -11.35 -79.47 21.71
CA SER A 870 -11.73 -79.28 20.30
C SER A 870 -10.88 -80.16 19.37
N ALA A 871 -11.46 -80.65 18.26
CA ALA A 871 -10.73 -81.28 17.17
C ALA A 871 -11.11 -80.63 15.84
N VAL A 872 -10.11 -80.20 15.05
CA VAL A 872 -10.31 -79.50 13.77
C VAL A 872 -9.46 -80.18 12.70
N ARG A 873 -10.05 -80.39 11.52
CA ARG A 873 -9.36 -81.00 10.39
C ARG A 873 -8.36 -80.03 9.75
N THR A 874 -7.20 -80.54 9.37
CA THR A 874 -6.15 -79.82 8.64
C THR A 874 -5.72 -80.61 7.40
N GLY A 875 -4.93 -80.00 6.51
CA GLY A 875 -4.42 -80.67 5.31
C GLY A 875 -3.56 -81.91 5.60
N ASP A 876 -2.86 -81.93 6.73
CA ASP A 876 -1.91 -82.99 7.11
C ASP A 876 -2.45 -83.92 8.23
N GLY A 877 -3.72 -83.74 8.64
CA GLY A 877 -4.39 -84.57 9.65
C GLY A 877 -5.40 -83.81 10.52
N LEU A 878 -5.24 -83.86 11.84
CA LEU A 878 -6.15 -83.30 12.85
C LEU A 878 -5.40 -82.47 13.90
N LEU A 879 -5.86 -81.25 14.17
CA LEU A 879 -5.43 -80.46 15.33
C LEU A 879 -6.39 -80.72 16.48
N VAL A 880 -5.86 -81.28 17.57
CA VAL A 880 -6.64 -81.68 18.74
C VAL A 880 -6.15 -80.89 19.94
N ARG A 881 -7.03 -80.07 20.54
CA ARG A 881 -6.77 -79.37 21.80
C ARG A 881 -7.25 -80.22 22.96
N LEU A 882 -6.34 -80.58 23.84
CA LEU A 882 -6.63 -81.29 25.08
C LEU A 882 -7.22 -80.30 26.11
N ASP A 883 -8.17 -80.78 26.89
CA ASP A 883 -8.81 -80.06 28.01
C ASP A 883 -8.79 -81.00 29.22
N GLY A 884 -7.59 -81.25 29.74
CA GLY A 884 -7.34 -82.13 30.88
C GLY A 884 -7.01 -83.60 30.58
N ALA A 885 -7.07 -84.04 29.31
CA ALA A 885 -6.55 -85.36 28.91
C ALA A 885 -5.05 -85.31 28.61
N SER A 886 -4.33 -86.40 28.86
CA SER A 886 -2.93 -86.54 28.41
C SER A 886 -2.83 -86.97 26.94
N ALA A 887 -1.71 -86.65 26.30
CA ALA A 887 -1.43 -87.08 24.93
C ALA A 887 -1.58 -88.60 24.73
N THR A 888 -1.19 -89.40 25.72
CA THR A 888 -1.29 -90.86 25.69
C THR A 888 -2.73 -91.35 25.78
N GLU A 889 -3.57 -90.72 26.59
CA GLU A 889 -5.01 -91.03 26.69
C GLU A 889 -5.72 -90.68 25.38
N MET A 890 -5.44 -89.51 24.81
CA MET A 890 -5.93 -89.11 23.50
C MET A 890 -5.52 -90.12 22.42
N ILE A 891 -4.24 -90.48 22.33
CA ILE A 891 -3.77 -91.47 21.35
C ILE A 891 -4.50 -92.81 21.54
N THR A 892 -4.70 -93.26 22.78
CA THR A 892 -5.40 -94.52 23.06
C THR A 892 -6.84 -94.49 22.59
N GLU A 893 -7.57 -93.40 22.84
CA GLU A 893 -8.96 -93.24 22.38
C GLU A 893 -9.05 -93.09 20.85
N LEU A 894 -8.11 -92.39 20.23
CA LEU A 894 -8.03 -92.28 18.77
C LEU A 894 -7.77 -93.64 18.10
N VAL A 895 -6.90 -94.48 18.67
CA VAL A 895 -6.69 -95.86 18.20
C VAL A 895 -7.93 -96.72 18.42
N ARG A 896 -8.64 -96.59 19.56
CA ARG A 896 -9.91 -97.32 19.82
C ARG A 896 -11.02 -96.99 18.82
N LEU A 897 -10.99 -95.78 18.27
CA LEU A 897 -11.92 -95.33 17.21
C LEU A 897 -11.45 -95.74 15.80
N ASP A 898 -10.44 -96.62 15.69
CA ASP A 898 -9.81 -97.07 14.44
C ASP A 898 -9.28 -95.93 13.55
N VAL A 899 -8.80 -94.84 14.16
CA VAL A 899 -8.14 -93.75 13.42
C VAL A 899 -6.73 -94.20 13.00
N PRO A 900 -6.37 -94.18 11.70
CA PRO A 900 -5.07 -94.65 11.22
C PRO A 900 -3.96 -93.61 11.48
N LEU A 901 -3.48 -93.53 12.72
CA LEU A 901 -2.47 -92.56 13.15
C LEU A 901 -1.08 -92.85 12.55
N THR A 902 -0.44 -91.84 11.94
CA THR A 902 0.95 -91.92 11.45
C THR A 902 1.95 -91.17 12.33
N GLY A 903 1.48 -90.23 13.14
CA GLY A 903 2.34 -89.43 14.02
C GLY A 903 1.55 -88.49 14.90
N VAL A 904 2.14 -88.10 16.04
CA VAL A 904 1.58 -87.07 16.93
C VAL A 904 2.73 -86.17 17.40
N GLY A 905 2.54 -84.86 17.27
CA GLY A 905 3.53 -83.87 17.70
C GLY A 905 2.89 -82.59 18.25
N PRO A 906 3.60 -81.84 19.11
CA PRO A 906 3.10 -80.57 19.64
C PRO A 906 2.96 -79.51 18.54
N HIS A 907 1.85 -78.77 18.53
CA HIS A 907 1.66 -77.63 17.64
C HIS A 907 1.92 -76.32 18.38
N ARG A 908 3.11 -75.73 18.16
CA ARG A 908 3.54 -74.46 18.77
C ARG A 908 3.68 -73.41 17.66
N ARG A 909 2.70 -72.52 17.52
CA ARG A 909 2.76 -71.36 16.61
C ARG A 909 2.27 -70.11 17.32
N LEU A 910 3.07 -69.04 17.30
CA LEU A 910 2.70 -67.71 17.83
C LEU A 910 1.42 -67.15 17.18
N GLU A 911 1.13 -67.57 15.95
CA GLU A 911 -0.04 -67.14 15.17
C GLU A 911 -1.38 -67.48 15.84
N ASP A 912 -1.51 -68.68 16.42
CA ASP A 912 -2.76 -69.11 17.06
C ASP A 912 -2.99 -68.40 18.41
N ALA A 913 -1.91 -68.18 19.18
CA ALA A 913 -1.95 -67.40 20.41
C ALA A 913 -2.33 -65.93 20.16
N PHE A 914 -1.77 -65.33 19.10
CA PHE A 914 -2.07 -63.96 18.70
C PHE A 914 -3.52 -63.77 18.23
N LEU A 915 -4.05 -64.70 17.43
CA LEU A 915 -5.46 -64.68 17.01
C LEU A 915 -6.41 -64.80 18.21
N THR A 916 -6.06 -65.59 19.21
CA THR A 916 -6.84 -65.70 20.46
C THR A 916 -6.84 -64.39 21.25
N LEU A 917 -5.68 -63.74 21.38
CA LEU A 917 -5.51 -62.50 22.15
C LEU A 917 -6.23 -61.29 21.53
N ILE A 918 -6.37 -61.25 20.20
CA ILE A 918 -7.06 -60.15 19.50
C ILE A 918 -8.53 -60.48 19.22
N GLY A 919 -8.87 -61.76 18.99
CA GLY A 919 -10.22 -62.22 18.66
C GLY A 919 -11.18 -62.33 19.86
N GLY A 920 -10.68 -62.46 21.09
CA GLY A 920 -11.51 -62.54 22.31
C GLY A 920 -12.16 -61.23 22.76
N SER A 921 -12.07 -60.16 21.97
CA SER A 921 -12.63 -58.85 22.25
C SER A 921 -13.72 -58.47 21.23
N ALA A 922 -14.76 -59.32 21.09
CA ALA A 922 -15.95 -59.03 20.30
C ALA A 922 -17.18 -58.89 21.19
#